data_AF-A0A1E4SC06-F1
#
_entry.id   AF-A0A1E4SC06-F1
#
_cell.length_a   1.000
_cell.length_b   1.000
_cell.length_c   1.000
_cell.angle_alpha   90.00
_cell.angle_beta   90.00
_cell.angle_gamma   90.00
#
_symmetry.space_group_name_H-M   'P 1'
#
loop_
_entity.id
_entity.type
_entity.pdbx_description
1 polymer ?
#
loop_
_entity_poly.entity_id
_entity_poly.type
_entity_poly.pdbx_seq_one_letter_code
_entity_poly.pdbx_strand_id
1 'polypeptide(L)'
;MLLRQFPLRHTCNHIHLNIRPFKPRQRPTVFFTHSFSTNSPLQDTSYTDWFLQKTKSIPSKLFSASKPTSHENKQIEADSSTKNAPASTIHLHPPNAPDVTPLMSQPQLEFMETILPLILQGHTEDIRLKLSQNSHLVDSNFLLYVLNQCLRDIPERESSECEIEHPYYSSSKRLGLESAYYNHIYDRIPHLYNICKDFDHHVVRSNAPLQQHYIWLCYHMNDLNKLESLVHSYLQSPNLDTKTLGYIFSGFILNYEVEFSKILFQQLLSLKADLDTSLLEIVIYQLIKVDALFENLTSFFETWTSIPSLPTPTPKTCALLLKEFHKFATPEELNDFYQVINSFDYPQHHLIQAVELQYSIIKREPATFQKQVYDGDMYRMELVSSKMKNREDLQDFHHSFLRFFVYHSNMDKIQYLLLNMNHDGIELTNSHFNLIASYYLKHNMFIYLTKYLESSSSKLQFNEVYLKKLFDTFVRTYPYKAVDFANRFHSWLKLHESLSPSQKAKLVLALKIVKLNSQLTPYHLENNILEIKKQKYDSSHWKSIDWKQDKNGRIVRFTDQVQYRINKGFFDVLRKGVRPDISLVISTFRRLDMNNKLVLIDILKRVRMYEERRIELELIMLQARNTKQSLLDFFEKTDLEEMNINDRLKFARMLMNKNLFRQSLQVLEGIDPIDLDDKSEMMKLNLQLRNYCICSDFEGIIKTINNFAINDVTLSPYIYNQCCFIEKKLLGKLKYLEGKHQDEKEASIASTNPVIETTVEKLQGLIADIRLRLEKDEPDITEAVTSMFEFLDTWIEKSHEDQGKV
;
A
#
# COMPACT_ATOMS: atom_id res chain seq x y z
N MET A 1 41.44 8.41 -29.79
CA MET A 1 42.62 7.53 -29.53
C MET A 1 42.15 6.25 -28.84
N LEU A 2 42.98 5.20 -28.83
CA LEU A 2 42.62 3.79 -28.59
C LEU A 2 41.86 3.46 -27.28
N LEU A 3 40.71 2.79 -27.48
CA LEU A 3 40.16 1.64 -26.74
C LEU A 3 40.89 1.14 -25.47
N ARG A 4 40.13 1.07 -24.36
CA ARG A 4 40.08 -0.13 -23.50
C ARG A 4 38.62 -0.57 -23.35
N GLN A 5 38.35 -1.85 -23.61
CA GLN A 5 37.00 -2.43 -23.63
C GLN A 5 36.60 -2.90 -22.22
N PHE A 6 35.34 -2.65 -21.84
CA PHE A 6 34.76 -3.15 -20.60
C PHE A 6 34.25 -4.62 -20.77
N PRO A 7 34.38 -5.50 -19.77
CA PRO A 7 34.27 -6.95 -19.97
C PRO A 7 32.83 -7.47 -19.81
N LEU A 8 32.02 -7.41 -20.88
CA LEU A 8 30.73 -8.14 -20.98
C LEU A 8 30.74 -9.26 -22.04
N ARG A 9 31.90 -9.61 -22.60
CA ARG A 9 32.00 -10.48 -23.78
C ARG A 9 32.15 -11.99 -23.51
N HIS A 10 32.10 -12.44 -22.26
CA HIS A 10 32.28 -13.85 -21.89
C HIS A 10 31.02 -14.59 -21.42
N THR A 11 29.89 -13.92 -21.22
CA THR A 11 28.66 -14.54 -20.68
C THR A 11 27.67 -15.03 -21.75
N CYS A 12 27.89 -14.74 -23.04
CA CYS A 12 26.90 -14.98 -24.10
C CYS A 12 27.25 -16.06 -25.15
N ASN A 13 28.35 -16.81 -24.98
CA ASN A 13 28.86 -17.74 -26.02
C ASN A 13 28.55 -19.25 -25.80
N HIS A 14 27.68 -19.61 -24.85
CA HIS A 14 27.36 -21.03 -24.56
C HIS A 14 25.90 -21.45 -24.77
N ILE A 15 25.12 -20.72 -25.58
CA ILE A 15 23.77 -21.16 -26.00
C ILE A 15 23.66 -21.22 -27.53
N HIS A 16 24.38 -22.18 -28.11
CA HIS A 16 24.08 -22.71 -29.45
C HIS A 16 24.03 -24.24 -29.36
N LEU A 17 22.83 -24.80 -29.22
CA LEU A 17 22.60 -26.23 -29.40
C LEU A 17 21.89 -26.48 -30.73
N ASN A 18 22.61 -27.13 -31.65
CA ASN A 18 22.06 -27.67 -32.88
C ASN A 18 21.02 -28.75 -32.57
N ILE A 19 19.74 -28.51 -32.88
CA ILE A 19 18.71 -29.55 -32.85
C ILE A 19 18.60 -30.18 -34.24
N ARG A 20 19.21 -31.36 -34.40
CA ARG A 20 18.84 -32.30 -35.48
C ARG A 20 17.66 -33.16 -35.00
N PRO A 21 16.65 -33.46 -35.83
CA PRO A 21 15.51 -34.26 -35.41
C PRO A 21 15.85 -35.75 -35.35
N PHE A 22 15.58 -36.40 -34.21
CA PHE A 22 15.67 -37.86 -34.09
C PHE A 22 14.31 -38.45 -33.69
N LYS A 23 13.90 -39.52 -34.40
CA LYS A 23 12.61 -40.21 -34.19
C LYS A 23 12.66 -41.16 -32.98
N PRO A 24 11.53 -41.41 -32.28
CA PRO A 24 11.50 -42.21 -31.06
C PRO A 24 11.38 -43.72 -31.34
N ARG A 25 12.07 -44.55 -30.53
CA ARG A 25 11.70 -45.96 -30.31
C ARG A 25 12.00 -46.43 -28.87
N GLN A 26 10.99 -47.06 -28.27
CA GLN A 26 10.99 -48.09 -27.22
C GLN A 26 11.68 -47.84 -25.85
N ARG A 27 10.86 -48.02 -24.78
CA ARG A 27 11.25 -48.39 -23.39
C ARG A 27 11.62 -49.90 -23.35
N PRO A 28 12.36 -50.45 -22.35
CA PRO A 28 12.50 -50.06 -20.93
C PRO A 28 13.96 -49.65 -20.56
N THR A 29 14.47 -49.54 -19.31
CA THR A 29 14.04 -50.03 -17.97
C THR A 29 14.48 -49.06 -16.86
N VAL A 30 14.28 -49.41 -15.57
CA VAL A 30 14.57 -48.57 -14.39
C VAL A 30 15.96 -48.84 -13.81
N PHE A 31 16.73 -47.78 -13.47
CA PHE A 31 17.62 -47.72 -12.31
C PHE A 31 17.71 -46.27 -11.79
N PHE A 32 17.86 -46.10 -10.47
CA PHE A 32 17.94 -44.80 -9.80
C PHE A 32 19.39 -44.29 -9.73
N THR A 33 19.67 -43.06 -10.17
CA THR A 33 20.67 -42.14 -9.57
C THR A 33 20.47 -40.69 -10.03
N HIS A 34 20.73 -39.76 -9.11
CA HIS A 34 20.88 -38.30 -9.25
C HIS A 34 19.68 -37.40 -9.64
N SER A 35 19.53 -36.36 -8.80
CA SER A 35 18.75 -35.15 -9.01
C SER A 35 19.53 -34.09 -9.81
N PHE A 36 18.81 -33.15 -10.43
CA PHE A 36 19.24 -32.20 -11.48
C PHE A 36 19.30 -32.76 -12.92
N SER A 37 18.13 -33.08 -13.47
CA SER A 37 17.80 -32.71 -14.86
C SER A 37 16.28 -32.64 -15.08
N THR A 38 15.84 -31.47 -15.53
CA THR A 38 14.62 -31.15 -16.31
C THR A 38 13.55 -32.24 -16.51
N ASN A 39 12.37 -32.04 -15.91
CA ASN A 39 11.09 -32.49 -16.51
C ASN A 39 9.89 -31.63 -16.03
N SER A 40 9.87 -30.35 -16.42
CA SER A 40 8.65 -29.53 -16.51
C SER A 40 8.30 -28.98 -17.92
N PRO A 41 8.85 -29.45 -19.07
CA PRO A 41 8.63 -28.79 -20.38
C PRO A 41 7.24 -29.05 -21.00
N LEU A 42 6.26 -29.57 -20.25
CA LEU A 42 4.94 -29.95 -20.77
C LEU A 42 3.78 -29.04 -20.34
N GLN A 43 4.08 -27.90 -19.70
CA GLN A 43 3.13 -26.79 -19.54
C GLN A 43 3.70 -25.41 -19.97
N ASP A 44 5.01 -25.29 -20.19
CA ASP A 44 5.64 -24.02 -20.60
C ASP A 44 5.48 -23.67 -22.09
N THR A 45 5.07 -24.64 -22.94
CA THR A 45 4.99 -24.43 -24.39
C THR A 45 3.88 -23.46 -24.78
N SER A 46 2.68 -23.52 -24.20
CA SER A 46 1.53 -22.72 -24.71
C SER A 46 1.76 -21.20 -24.64
N TYR A 47 2.30 -20.68 -23.54
CA TYR A 47 2.56 -19.25 -23.39
C TYR A 47 3.89 -18.80 -24.00
N THR A 48 4.93 -19.64 -23.95
CA THR A 48 6.23 -19.28 -24.54
C THR A 48 6.18 -19.36 -26.07
N ASP A 49 5.46 -20.32 -26.64
CA ASP A 49 5.17 -20.36 -28.09
C ASP A 49 4.21 -19.24 -28.50
N TRP A 50 3.22 -18.86 -27.68
CA TRP A 50 2.38 -17.69 -27.96
C TRP A 50 3.22 -16.39 -28.02
N PHE A 51 4.10 -16.18 -27.03
CA PHE A 51 4.99 -15.02 -26.97
C PHE A 51 6.03 -15.04 -28.11
N LEU A 52 6.60 -16.20 -28.45
CA LEU A 52 7.55 -16.37 -29.56
C LEU A 52 6.89 -16.26 -30.94
N GLN A 53 5.63 -16.70 -31.11
CA GLN A 53 4.88 -16.53 -32.36
C GLN A 53 4.47 -15.07 -32.56
N LYS A 54 3.98 -14.39 -31.52
CA LYS A 54 3.73 -12.94 -31.55
C LYS A 54 5.01 -12.18 -31.90
N THR A 55 6.09 -12.35 -31.13
CA THR A 55 7.34 -11.59 -31.31
C THR A 55 8.05 -11.86 -32.65
N LYS A 56 8.03 -13.08 -33.19
CA LYS A 56 8.60 -13.35 -34.53
C LYS A 56 7.79 -12.77 -35.68
N SER A 57 6.48 -12.57 -35.51
CA SER A 57 5.60 -12.02 -36.56
C SER A 57 5.73 -10.49 -36.73
N ILE A 58 6.23 -9.79 -35.70
CA ILE A 58 6.24 -8.32 -35.62
C ILE A 58 7.31 -7.68 -36.53
N PRO A 59 8.61 -8.04 -36.47
CA PRO A 59 9.62 -7.44 -37.35
C PRO A 59 9.34 -7.70 -38.84
N SER A 60 8.98 -8.95 -39.18
CA SER A 60 8.81 -9.35 -40.59
C SER A 60 7.65 -8.65 -41.30
N LYS A 61 6.63 -8.17 -40.58
CA LYS A 61 5.49 -7.44 -41.16
C LYS A 61 5.66 -5.92 -41.11
N LEU A 62 6.47 -5.39 -40.17
CA LEU A 62 6.81 -3.96 -40.12
C LEU A 62 7.71 -3.53 -41.30
N PHE A 63 8.62 -4.40 -41.76
CA PHE A 63 9.61 -4.02 -42.78
C PHE A 63 9.27 -4.42 -44.23
N SER A 64 8.11 -5.01 -44.50
CA SER A 64 7.69 -5.38 -45.86
C SER A 64 6.88 -4.32 -46.60
N ALA A 65 6.39 -3.28 -45.91
CA ALA A 65 5.54 -2.23 -46.48
C ALA A 65 6.33 -0.97 -46.92
N SER A 66 7.56 -0.78 -46.44
CA SER A 66 8.39 0.40 -46.69
C SER A 66 9.36 0.23 -47.87
N LYS A 67 8.81 0.16 -49.09
CA LYS A 67 9.57 0.52 -50.31
C LYS A 67 9.06 1.87 -50.84
N PRO A 68 9.83 2.96 -50.69
CA PRO A 68 9.40 4.26 -51.20
C PRO A 68 9.55 4.31 -52.73
N THR A 69 8.45 4.57 -53.43
CA THR A 69 8.49 5.08 -54.80
C THR A 69 8.90 6.55 -54.76
N SER A 70 10.05 6.86 -55.35
CA SER A 70 10.62 8.21 -55.43
C SER A 70 9.83 9.11 -56.38
N HIS A 71 9.44 10.30 -55.92
CA HIS A 71 9.21 11.46 -56.79
C HIS A 71 9.70 12.76 -56.15
N GLU A 72 10.01 13.72 -57.01
CA GLU A 72 11.02 14.76 -56.82
C GLU A 72 10.58 15.99 -56.00
N ASN A 73 11.55 16.49 -55.23
CA ASN A 73 11.84 17.90 -54.89
C ASN A 73 10.82 19.00 -55.26
N LYS A 74 10.51 19.84 -54.26
CA LYS A 74 10.68 21.31 -54.40
C LYS A 74 10.96 21.96 -53.04
N GLN A 75 11.94 22.87 -53.03
CA GLN A 75 12.36 23.66 -51.86
C GLN A 75 11.44 24.87 -51.66
N ILE A 76 11.20 25.26 -50.41
CA ILE A 76 11.03 26.67 -49.99
C ILE A 76 11.77 26.83 -48.65
N GLU A 77 12.55 27.90 -48.51
CA GLU A 77 13.31 28.26 -47.30
C GLU A 77 12.65 29.42 -46.54
N ALA A 78 13.09 29.62 -45.29
CA ALA A 78 12.81 30.75 -44.39
C ALA A 78 11.36 30.87 -43.86
N ASP A 79 11.11 31.41 -42.65
CA ASP A 79 11.94 32.30 -41.85
C ASP A 79 11.86 32.06 -40.32
N SER A 80 12.83 32.58 -39.57
CA SER A 80 12.96 32.40 -38.12
C SER A 80 12.51 33.63 -37.31
N SER A 81 11.76 33.45 -36.22
CA SER A 81 11.98 34.28 -35.00
C SER A 81 11.37 33.68 -33.73
N THR A 82 12.14 33.79 -32.65
CA THR A 82 11.86 33.36 -31.28
C THR A 82 10.77 34.17 -30.58
N LYS A 83 10.10 33.55 -29.58
CA LYS A 83 9.96 34.13 -28.24
C LYS A 83 9.52 33.09 -27.20
N ASN A 84 10.25 33.05 -26.08
CA ASN A 84 9.90 32.25 -24.91
C ASN A 84 8.71 32.87 -24.19
N ALA A 85 7.79 32.05 -23.68
CA ALA A 85 6.76 32.42 -22.72
C ALA A 85 6.81 31.44 -21.53
N PRO A 86 6.59 31.90 -20.29
CA PRO A 86 6.66 31.04 -19.11
C PRO A 86 5.47 30.08 -19.05
N ALA A 87 5.67 28.94 -18.38
CA ALA A 87 4.60 28.01 -18.07
C ALA A 87 3.59 28.66 -17.12
N SER A 88 2.50 29.17 -17.69
CA SER A 88 1.33 29.66 -16.96
C SER A 88 0.38 28.51 -16.70
N THR A 89 -0.22 28.45 -15.52
CA THR A 89 -1.26 27.47 -15.16
C THR A 89 -2.48 27.64 -16.07
N ILE A 90 -2.60 26.82 -17.11
CA ILE A 90 -3.81 26.79 -17.95
C ILE A 90 -4.72 25.70 -17.39
N HIS A 91 -5.75 26.10 -16.65
CA HIS A 91 -6.89 25.24 -16.39
C HIS A 91 -7.51 24.85 -17.73
N LEU A 92 -7.40 23.58 -18.11
CA LEU A 92 -7.96 23.04 -19.34
C LEU A 92 -9.01 21.99 -19.00
N HIS A 93 -10.23 22.26 -19.48
CA HIS A 93 -11.36 21.35 -19.50
C HIS A 93 -10.98 19.99 -20.16
N PRO A 94 -11.75 18.91 -19.92
CA PRO A 94 -11.79 17.79 -20.87
C PRO A 94 -11.98 18.36 -22.29
N PRO A 95 -11.37 17.75 -23.32
CA PRO A 95 -11.07 18.41 -24.57
C PRO A 95 -12.28 19.18 -25.09
N ASN A 96 -12.19 20.51 -25.07
CA ASN A 96 -13.20 21.38 -25.69
C ASN A 96 -13.25 20.97 -27.15
N ALA A 97 -14.26 20.16 -27.49
CA ALA A 97 -14.51 19.79 -28.85
C ALA A 97 -14.69 21.12 -29.61
N PRO A 98 -14.00 21.35 -30.73
CA PRO A 98 -14.49 22.34 -31.67
C PRO A 98 -15.96 21.98 -31.97
N ASP A 99 -16.81 22.99 -32.13
CA ASP A 99 -18.24 22.86 -32.44
C ASP A 99 -18.41 22.27 -33.86
N VAL A 100 -18.02 21.01 -34.01
CA VAL A 100 -18.21 20.19 -35.19
C VAL A 100 -19.57 19.55 -35.01
N THR A 101 -20.61 20.32 -35.35
CA THR A 101 -21.85 19.71 -35.81
C THR A 101 -21.47 18.75 -36.93
N PRO A 102 -21.62 17.42 -36.73
CA PRO A 102 -21.29 16.49 -37.79
C PRO A 102 -22.24 16.76 -38.96
N LEU A 103 -21.79 16.48 -40.19
CA LEU A 103 -22.68 16.44 -41.35
C LEU A 103 -23.59 15.20 -41.22
N MET A 104 -24.54 15.26 -40.27
CA MET A 104 -25.53 14.21 -40.03
C MET A 104 -26.55 14.21 -41.16
N SER A 105 -26.90 13.02 -41.62
CA SER A 105 -28.03 12.83 -42.52
C SER A 105 -29.36 13.14 -41.81
N GLN A 106 -30.39 13.57 -42.55
CA GLN A 106 -31.74 13.80 -41.99
C GLN A 106 -32.25 12.66 -41.08
N PRO A 107 -32.19 11.36 -41.46
CA PRO A 107 -32.64 10.28 -40.57
C PRO A 107 -31.79 10.14 -39.29
N GLN A 108 -30.53 10.58 -39.27
CA GLN A 108 -29.74 10.64 -38.02
C GLN A 108 -30.19 11.79 -37.12
N LEU A 109 -30.62 12.93 -37.68
CA LEU A 109 -31.17 14.05 -36.91
C LEU A 109 -32.53 13.71 -36.29
N GLU A 110 -33.42 13.06 -37.03
CA GLU A 110 -34.70 12.55 -36.50
C GLU A 110 -34.48 11.49 -35.41
N PHE A 111 -33.52 10.58 -35.60
CA PHE A 111 -33.18 9.58 -34.59
C PHE A 111 -32.54 10.20 -33.33
N MET A 112 -31.72 11.24 -33.50
CA MET A 112 -31.14 12.05 -32.42
C MET A 112 -32.18 12.67 -31.50
N GLU A 113 -33.28 13.22 -32.03
CA GLU A 113 -34.38 13.76 -31.22
C GLU A 113 -35.01 12.70 -30.29
N THR A 114 -34.89 11.41 -30.63
CA THR A 114 -35.35 10.30 -29.77
C THR A 114 -34.32 9.80 -28.75
N ILE A 115 -33.05 10.18 -28.90
CA ILE A 115 -31.93 9.80 -28.02
C ILE A 115 -31.58 10.93 -27.05
N LEU A 116 -31.61 12.20 -27.48
CA LEU A 116 -31.26 13.36 -26.63
C LEU A 116 -32.04 13.38 -25.29
N PRO A 117 -33.36 13.11 -25.24
CA PRO A 117 -34.10 13.05 -23.98
C PRO A 117 -33.61 11.94 -23.04
N LEU A 118 -33.16 10.80 -23.58
CA LEU A 118 -32.61 9.70 -22.77
C LEU A 118 -31.21 10.02 -22.23
N ILE A 119 -30.41 10.78 -22.99
CA ILE A 119 -29.12 11.31 -22.51
C ILE A 119 -29.36 12.27 -21.33
N LEU A 120 -30.27 13.22 -21.49
CA LEU A 120 -30.61 14.20 -20.46
C LEU A 120 -31.23 13.56 -19.20
N GLN A 121 -31.94 12.44 -19.36
CA GLN A 121 -32.49 11.64 -18.24
C GLN A 121 -31.47 10.67 -17.63
N GLY A 122 -30.28 10.51 -18.22
CA GLY A 122 -29.24 9.57 -17.75
C GLY A 122 -29.55 8.08 -18.00
N HIS A 123 -30.57 7.77 -18.82
CA HIS A 123 -31.04 6.42 -19.14
C HIS A 123 -30.09 5.68 -20.11
N THR A 124 -28.84 5.49 -19.69
CA THR A 124 -27.76 5.02 -20.56
C THR A 124 -27.97 3.58 -21.08
N GLU A 125 -28.81 2.78 -20.42
CA GLU A 125 -29.23 1.46 -20.90
C GLU A 125 -30.23 1.53 -22.06
N ASP A 126 -31.25 2.40 -21.98
CA ASP A 126 -32.24 2.61 -23.03
C ASP A 126 -31.59 3.15 -24.32
N ILE A 127 -30.56 3.99 -24.17
CA ILE A 127 -29.72 4.46 -25.29
C ILE A 127 -29.08 3.27 -26.01
N ARG A 128 -28.45 2.33 -25.29
CA ARG A 128 -27.83 1.14 -25.92
C ARG A 128 -28.87 0.31 -26.68
N LEU A 129 -30.07 0.12 -26.10
CA LEU A 129 -31.14 -0.64 -26.73
C LEU A 129 -31.63 0.03 -28.02
N LYS A 130 -31.85 1.36 -28.03
CA LYS A 130 -32.24 2.09 -29.25
C LYS A 130 -31.15 2.09 -30.31
N LEU A 131 -29.88 2.26 -29.93
CA LEU A 131 -28.74 2.22 -30.86
C LEU A 131 -28.61 0.85 -31.53
N SER A 132 -28.72 -0.25 -30.78
CA SER A 132 -28.59 -1.60 -31.33
C SER A 132 -29.74 -1.96 -32.28
N GLN A 133 -30.96 -1.48 -32.00
CA GLN A 133 -32.13 -1.63 -32.87
C GLN A 133 -32.00 -0.84 -34.19
N ASN A 134 -31.28 0.28 -34.20
CA ASN A 134 -31.12 1.18 -35.36
C ASN A 134 -29.67 1.24 -35.85
N SER A 135 -28.95 0.12 -35.77
CA SER A 135 -27.51 0.01 -36.08
C SER A 135 -27.10 0.51 -37.47
N HIS A 136 -28.02 0.56 -38.42
CA HIS A 136 -27.82 1.09 -39.77
C HIS A 136 -27.68 2.63 -39.86
N LEU A 137 -28.05 3.36 -38.80
CA LEU A 137 -27.91 4.83 -38.71
C LEU A 137 -26.65 5.27 -37.94
N VAL A 138 -25.93 4.33 -37.30
CA VAL A 138 -24.84 4.63 -36.36
C VAL A 138 -23.50 4.57 -37.09
N ASP A 139 -22.93 5.75 -37.38
CA ASP A 139 -21.55 5.90 -37.88
C ASP A 139 -20.58 6.35 -36.78
N SER A 140 -19.29 6.48 -37.13
CA SER A 140 -18.21 6.85 -36.19
C SER A 140 -18.42 8.23 -35.53
N ASN A 141 -18.98 9.18 -36.28
CA ASN A 141 -19.16 10.56 -35.83
C ASN A 141 -20.43 10.69 -34.99
N PHE A 142 -21.50 9.97 -35.36
CA PHE A 142 -22.70 9.82 -34.56
C PHE A 142 -22.39 9.18 -33.20
N LEU A 143 -21.62 8.08 -33.18
CA LEU A 143 -21.24 7.41 -31.95
C LEU A 143 -20.34 8.29 -31.06
N LEU A 144 -19.39 9.01 -31.65
CA LEU A 144 -18.56 9.99 -30.92
C LEU A 144 -19.42 11.12 -30.32
N TYR A 145 -20.40 11.64 -31.06
CA TYR A 145 -21.32 12.66 -30.56
C TYR A 145 -22.13 12.15 -29.36
N VAL A 146 -22.71 10.94 -29.44
CA VAL A 146 -23.46 10.33 -28.34
C VAL A 146 -22.58 10.15 -27.10
N LEU A 147 -21.34 9.66 -27.25
CA LEU A 147 -20.37 9.55 -26.15
C LEU A 147 -20.09 10.91 -25.49
N ASN A 148 -19.79 11.94 -26.30
CA ASN A 148 -19.51 13.28 -25.80
C ASN A 148 -20.70 13.90 -25.06
N GLN A 149 -21.95 13.71 -25.54
CA GLN A 149 -23.14 14.20 -24.83
C GLN A 149 -23.45 13.40 -23.56
N CYS A 150 -23.17 12.09 -23.53
CA CYS A 150 -23.30 11.29 -22.30
C CYS A 150 -22.29 11.70 -21.22
N LEU A 151 -21.14 12.24 -21.63
CA LEU A 151 -20.04 12.72 -20.78
C LEU A 151 -20.00 14.27 -20.72
N ARG A 152 -21.13 14.93 -20.92
CA ARG A 152 -21.26 16.38 -20.80
C ARG A 152 -21.46 16.77 -19.33
N ASP A 153 -21.02 17.98 -18.98
CA ASP A 153 -21.20 18.60 -17.66
C ASP A 153 -20.66 17.72 -16.51
N ILE A 154 -19.52 17.07 -16.74
CA ILE A 154 -18.81 16.31 -15.70
C ILE A 154 -18.40 17.29 -14.58
N PRO A 155 -18.68 16.97 -13.30
CA PRO A 155 -18.22 17.79 -12.18
C PRO A 155 -16.69 17.97 -12.18
N GLU A 156 -16.17 18.97 -11.47
CA GLU A 156 -14.72 19.04 -11.28
C GLU A 156 -14.21 17.88 -10.42
N ARG A 157 -13.06 17.33 -10.79
CA ARG A 157 -12.41 16.27 -10.03
C ARG A 157 -11.60 16.90 -8.88
N GLU A 158 -11.81 16.39 -7.68
CA GLU A 158 -11.00 16.73 -6.49
C GLU A 158 -9.49 16.58 -6.78
N SER A 159 -8.66 17.45 -6.20
CA SER A 159 -7.22 17.45 -6.41
C SER A 159 -6.60 16.08 -6.11
N SER A 160 -5.75 15.61 -7.02
CA SER A 160 -5.31 14.22 -7.06
C SER A 160 -3.84 14.13 -7.41
N GLU A 161 -3.11 13.22 -6.77
CA GLU A 161 -1.66 13.05 -6.97
C GLU A 161 -1.27 12.73 -8.43
N CYS A 162 -2.20 12.18 -9.21
CA CYS A 162 -2.03 11.75 -10.60
C CYS A 162 -3.25 12.12 -11.46
N GLU A 163 -2.99 12.59 -12.68
CA GLU A 163 -4.00 13.01 -13.67
C GLU A 163 -4.96 11.90 -14.10
N ILE A 164 -4.53 10.63 -14.03
CA ILE A 164 -5.36 9.48 -14.39
C ILE A 164 -6.32 9.12 -13.25
N GLU A 165 -7.59 8.92 -13.57
CA GLU A 165 -8.65 8.55 -12.63
C GLU A 165 -8.45 7.15 -12.04
N HIS A 166 -9.11 6.85 -10.92
CA HIS A 166 -9.21 5.46 -10.47
C HIS A 166 -10.10 4.63 -11.43
N PRO A 167 -9.71 3.38 -11.77
CA PRO A 167 -10.50 2.59 -12.72
C PRO A 167 -11.70 1.93 -12.04
N TYR A 168 -12.83 1.89 -12.75
CA TYR A 168 -14.14 1.47 -12.24
C TYR A 168 -14.11 0.08 -11.58
N TYR A 169 -13.45 -0.90 -12.22
CA TYR A 169 -13.32 -2.26 -11.69
C TYR A 169 -12.65 -2.35 -10.30
N SER A 170 -11.81 -1.35 -9.96
CA SER A 170 -11.12 -1.25 -8.67
C SER A 170 -11.91 -0.42 -7.65
N SER A 171 -12.67 0.57 -8.13
CA SER A 171 -13.37 1.58 -7.33
C SER A 171 -14.74 1.11 -6.84
N SER A 172 -15.47 0.33 -7.64
CA SER A 172 -16.82 -0.17 -7.31
C SER A 172 -16.90 -1.00 -6.03
N LYS A 173 -15.76 -1.51 -5.55
CA LYS A 173 -15.60 -2.29 -4.31
C LYS A 173 -14.93 -1.51 -3.16
N ARG A 174 -14.57 -0.24 -3.36
CA ARG A 174 -13.91 0.61 -2.37
C ARG A 174 -14.91 1.55 -1.71
N LEU A 175 -14.75 1.75 -0.41
CA LEU A 175 -15.39 2.83 0.33
C LEU A 175 -14.67 4.15 0.01
N GLY A 176 -15.42 5.26 -0.05
CA GLY A 176 -14.85 6.62 -0.08
C GLY A 176 -14.40 7.18 -1.43
N LEU A 177 -14.80 6.57 -2.56
CA LEU A 177 -14.68 7.16 -3.90
C LEU A 177 -16.01 7.73 -4.41
N GLU A 178 -16.91 8.09 -3.50
CA GLU A 178 -18.28 8.53 -3.79
C GLU A 178 -18.38 10.06 -3.94
N SER A 179 -17.45 10.67 -4.71
CA SER A 179 -17.57 12.09 -5.09
C SER A 179 -18.53 12.24 -6.28
N ALA A 180 -19.11 13.42 -6.45
CA ALA A 180 -20.03 13.72 -7.56
C ALA A 180 -19.42 13.37 -8.93
N TYR A 181 -18.12 13.68 -9.11
CA TYR A 181 -17.32 13.29 -10.27
C TYR A 181 -17.35 11.77 -10.52
N TYR A 182 -17.00 10.98 -9.51
CA TYR A 182 -16.85 9.53 -9.65
C TYR A 182 -18.19 8.84 -9.84
N ASN A 183 -19.23 9.25 -9.12
CA ASN A 183 -20.59 8.73 -9.31
C ASN A 183 -21.07 9.00 -10.74
N HIS A 184 -20.94 10.24 -11.24
CA HIS A 184 -21.33 10.62 -12.60
C HIS A 184 -20.69 9.72 -13.67
N ILE A 185 -19.36 9.48 -13.62
CA ILE A 185 -18.69 8.66 -14.64
C ILE A 185 -18.94 7.17 -14.46
N TYR A 186 -18.97 6.66 -13.23
CA TYR A 186 -19.05 5.22 -12.95
C TYR A 186 -20.42 4.61 -13.27
N ASP A 187 -21.49 5.39 -13.16
CA ASP A 187 -22.84 4.95 -13.56
C ASP A 187 -22.95 4.77 -15.09
N ARG A 188 -22.20 5.57 -15.87
CA ARG A 188 -22.25 5.57 -17.35
C ARG A 188 -21.30 4.57 -17.98
N ILE A 189 -20.07 4.44 -17.46
CA ILE A 189 -18.97 3.64 -18.01
C ILE A 189 -19.39 2.23 -18.49
N PRO A 190 -20.12 1.41 -17.71
CA PRO A 190 -20.49 0.06 -18.13
C PRO A 190 -21.40 0.04 -19.37
N HIS A 191 -22.30 1.03 -19.51
CA HIS A 191 -23.20 1.13 -20.65
C HIS A 191 -22.45 1.64 -21.88
N LEU A 192 -21.63 2.69 -21.72
CA LEU A 192 -20.82 3.24 -22.82
C LEU A 192 -19.81 2.23 -23.38
N TYR A 193 -19.14 1.44 -22.51
CA TYR A 193 -18.25 0.35 -22.95
C TYR A 193 -19.00 -0.70 -23.79
N ASN A 194 -20.21 -1.09 -23.37
CA ASN A 194 -21.01 -2.04 -24.14
C ASN A 194 -21.42 -1.47 -25.50
N ILE A 195 -21.83 -0.20 -25.58
CA ILE A 195 -22.11 0.47 -26.86
C ILE A 195 -20.88 0.40 -27.78
N CYS A 196 -19.69 0.82 -27.32
CA CYS A 196 -18.48 0.77 -28.14
C CYS A 196 -18.12 -0.67 -28.60
N LYS A 197 -18.40 -1.67 -27.77
CA LYS A 197 -18.19 -3.09 -28.07
C LYS A 197 -19.16 -3.61 -29.13
N ASP A 198 -20.42 -3.20 -29.09
CA ASP A 198 -21.44 -3.62 -30.06
C ASP A 198 -21.15 -3.10 -31.49
N PHE A 199 -20.45 -1.96 -31.61
CA PHE A 199 -20.07 -1.31 -32.89
C PHE A 199 -18.58 -1.48 -33.29
N ASP A 200 -17.81 -2.30 -32.57
CA ASP A 200 -16.35 -2.42 -32.70
C ASP A 200 -15.84 -2.83 -34.11
N HIS A 201 -16.64 -3.58 -34.86
CA HIS A 201 -16.14 -4.38 -35.98
C HIS A 201 -15.46 -3.60 -37.13
N HIS A 202 -15.81 -2.33 -37.36
CA HIS A 202 -15.09 -1.46 -38.32
C HIS A 202 -15.05 0.03 -37.94
N VAL A 203 -15.96 0.50 -37.10
CA VAL A 203 -16.26 1.92 -36.88
C VAL A 203 -15.20 2.64 -36.01
N VAL A 204 -14.64 1.95 -35.01
CA VAL A 204 -13.76 2.60 -34.02
C VAL A 204 -12.32 2.79 -34.51
N ARG A 205 -11.87 2.03 -35.51
CA ARG A 205 -10.48 2.11 -36.03
C ARG A 205 -10.25 3.25 -37.02
N SER A 206 -11.31 3.85 -37.56
CA SER A 206 -11.24 4.95 -38.53
C SER A 206 -11.27 6.35 -37.91
N ASN A 207 -11.60 6.48 -36.62
CA ASN A 207 -11.77 7.77 -35.95
C ASN A 207 -10.95 7.78 -34.64
N ALA A 208 -9.87 8.57 -34.61
CA ALA A 208 -8.93 8.60 -33.49
C ALA A 208 -9.57 9.11 -32.16
N PRO A 209 -10.38 10.20 -32.13
CA PRO A 209 -11.13 10.57 -30.93
C PRO A 209 -12.06 9.48 -30.38
N LEU A 210 -12.72 8.71 -31.25
CA LEU A 210 -13.56 7.57 -30.84
C LEU A 210 -12.70 6.42 -30.27
N GLN A 211 -11.52 6.18 -30.85
CA GLN A 211 -10.54 5.22 -30.35
C GLN A 211 -10.01 5.60 -28.95
N GLN A 212 -9.75 6.89 -28.69
CA GLN A 212 -9.33 7.41 -27.38
C GLN A 212 -10.39 7.15 -26.31
N HIS A 213 -11.66 7.44 -26.59
CA HIS A 213 -12.78 7.11 -25.71
C HIS A 213 -12.89 5.60 -25.44
N TYR A 214 -12.68 4.76 -26.46
CA TYR A 214 -12.76 3.32 -26.26
C TYR A 214 -11.58 2.76 -25.45
N ILE A 215 -10.37 3.33 -25.60
CA ILE A 215 -9.21 3.05 -24.75
C ILE A 215 -9.51 3.38 -23.28
N TRP A 216 -10.09 4.56 -23.02
CA TRP A 216 -10.54 4.98 -21.68
C TRP A 216 -11.56 4.00 -21.09
N LEU A 217 -12.58 3.60 -21.85
CA LEU A 217 -13.58 2.63 -21.42
C LEU A 217 -12.97 1.24 -21.15
N CYS A 218 -12.03 0.77 -21.98
CA CYS A 218 -11.31 -0.48 -21.76
C CYS A 218 -10.46 -0.44 -20.47
N TYR A 219 -9.82 0.70 -20.17
CA TYR A 219 -9.10 0.93 -18.91
C TYR A 219 -10.02 0.80 -17.69
N HIS A 220 -11.17 1.49 -17.69
CA HIS A 220 -12.11 1.43 -16.57
C HIS A 220 -12.77 0.04 -16.40
N MET A 221 -13.00 -0.70 -17.48
CA MET A 221 -13.64 -2.03 -17.48
C MET A 221 -12.67 -3.22 -17.37
N ASN A 222 -11.36 -2.97 -17.32
CA ASN A 222 -10.31 -4.00 -17.24
C ASN A 222 -10.20 -4.95 -18.45
N ASP A 223 -10.53 -4.47 -19.65
CA ASP A 223 -10.46 -5.26 -20.88
C ASP A 223 -9.08 -5.16 -21.55
N LEU A 224 -8.10 -5.87 -20.98
CA LEU A 224 -6.72 -5.87 -21.47
C LEU A 224 -6.56 -6.42 -22.89
N ASN A 225 -7.32 -7.47 -23.24
CA ASN A 225 -7.26 -8.07 -24.58
C ASN A 225 -7.69 -7.05 -25.65
N LYS A 226 -8.74 -6.28 -25.36
CA LYS A 226 -9.19 -5.24 -26.26
C LYS A 226 -8.23 -4.05 -26.27
N LEU A 227 -7.71 -3.64 -25.10
CA LEU A 227 -6.70 -2.61 -24.97
C LEU A 227 -5.45 -2.91 -25.81
N GLU A 228 -4.88 -4.12 -25.71
CA GLU A 228 -3.75 -4.58 -26.56
C GLU A 228 -4.06 -4.38 -28.06
N SER A 229 -5.27 -4.76 -28.49
CA SER A 229 -5.69 -4.62 -29.89
C SER A 229 -5.85 -3.17 -30.36
N LEU A 230 -6.23 -2.25 -29.46
CA LEU A 230 -6.43 -0.82 -29.75
C LEU A 230 -5.13 -0.04 -29.71
N VAL A 231 -4.19 -0.43 -28.83
CA VAL A 231 -2.85 0.16 -28.73
C VAL A 231 -2.08 0.00 -30.04
N HIS A 232 -2.12 -1.18 -30.65
CA HIS A 232 -1.44 -1.43 -31.92
C HIS A 232 -1.88 -0.51 -33.07
N SER A 233 -3.17 -0.15 -33.14
CA SER A 233 -3.64 0.86 -34.12
C SER A 233 -3.38 2.29 -33.64
N TYR A 234 -3.44 2.56 -32.33
CA TYR A 234 -3.25 3.92 -31.79
C TYR A 234 -1.82 4.41 -31.97
N LEU A 235 -0.81 3.54 -31.77
CA LEU A 235 0.60 3.88 -31.99
C LEU A 235 0.97 4.16 -33.46
N GLN A 236 0.06 3.93 -34.40
CA GLN A 236 0.22 4.29 -35.81
C GLN A 236 -0.41 5.65 -36.16
N SER A 237 -1.14 6.26 -35.23
CA SER A 237 -1.72 7.59 -35.39
C SER A 237 -0.63 8.68 -35.35
N PRO A 238 -0.74 9.74 -36.18
CA PRO A 238 0.26 10.81 -36.22
C PRO A 238 0.28 11.67 -34.94
N ASN A 239 -0.86 11.79 -34.26
CA ASN A 239 -1.01 12.59 -33.04
C ASN A 239 -1.32 11.66 -31.87
N LEU A 240 -0.41 11.58 -30.89
CA LEU A 240 -0.59 10.76 -29.69
C LEU A 240 -0.91 11.66 -28.50
N ASP A 241 -2.15 11.58 -27.99
CA ASP A 241 -2.53 12.22 -26.73
C ASP A 241 -1.89 11.54 -25.52
N THR A 242 -1.27 12.34 -24.65
CA THR A 242 -0.60 11.90 -23.42
C THR A 242 -1.55 11.25 -22.43
N LYS A 243 -2.78 11.77 -22.25
CA LYS A 243 -3.72 11.19 -21.27
C LYS A 243 -4.15 9.78 -21.69
N THR A 244 -4.38 9.58 -22.99
CA THR A 244 -4.67 8.28 -23.61
C THR A 244 -3.51 7.30 -23.46
N LEU A 245 -2.26 7.72 -23.71
CA LEU A 245 -1.08 6.91 -23.40
C LEU A 245 -1.00 6.58 -21.90
N GLY A 246 -1.33 7.55 -21.04
CA GLY A 246 -1.45 7.37 -19.59
C GLY A 246 -2.45 6.28 -19.21
N TYR A 247 -3.64 6.23 -19.81
CA TYR A 247 -4.61 5.13 -19.59
C TYR A 247 -4.09 3.78 -20.08
N ILE A 248 -3.39 3.74 -21.23
CA ILE A 248 -2.79 2.53 -21.78
C ILE A 248 -1.78 1.92 -20.79
N PHE A 249 -0.77 2.69 -20.37
CA PHE A 249 0.23 2.20 -19.42
C PHE A 249 -0.39 1.92 -18.05
N SER A 250 -1.30 2.77 -17.57
CA SER A 250 -2.02 2.52 -16.31
C SER A 250 -2.80 1.21 -16.34
N GLY A 251 -3.43 0.85 -17.46
CA GLY A 251 -4.17 -0.41 -17.62
C GLY A 251 -3.29 -1.64 -17.45
N PHE A 252 -2.17 -1.71 -18.16
CA PHE A 252 -1.23 -2.82 -18.05
C PHE A 252 -0.50 -2.86 -16.70
N ILE A 253 -0.03 -1.71 -16.19
CA ILE A 253 0.69 -1.63 -14.92
C ILE A 253 -0.22 -2.05 -13.75
N LEU A 254 -1.47 -1.55 -13.67
CA LEU A 254 -2.42 -1.90 -12.60
C LEU A 254 -2.91 -3.36 -12.66
N ASN A 255 -2.69 -4.06 -13.77
CA ASN A 255 -2.90 -5.51 -13.89
C ASN A 255 -1.62 -6.33 -13.67
N TYR A 256 -0.52 -5.69 -13.25
CA TYR A 256 0.77 -6.31 -12.97
C TYR A 256 1.48 -6.85 -14.23
N GLU A 257 1.30 -6.18 -15.37
CA GLU A 257 2.02 -6.47 -16.63
C GLU A 257 3.18 -5.48 -16.86
N VAL A 258 4.05 -5.32 -15.85
CA VAL A 258 5.12 -4.30 -15.85
C VAL A 258 6.16 -4.56 -16.94
N GLU A 259 6.59 -5.81 -17.14
CA GLU A 259 7.56 -6.16 -18.19
C GLU A 259 7.01 -5.91 -19.61
N PHE A 260 5.72 -6.17 -19.83
CA PHE A 260 5.07 -5.83 -21.10
C PHE A 260 5.00 -4.31 -21.29
N SER A 261 4.59 -3.59 -20.24
CA SER A 261 4.55 -2.12 -20.23
C SER A 261 5.92 -1.50 -20.55
N LYS A 262 7.01 -2.09 -20.04
CA LYS A 262 8.40 -1.69 -20.29
C LYS A 262 8.80 -1.84 -21.76
N ILE A 263 8.48 -2.98 -22.36
CA ILE A 263 8.70 -3.23 -23.80
C ILE A 263 7.88 -2.24 -24.65
N LEU A 264 6.61 -2.02 -24.28
CA LEU A 264 5.72 -1.07 -24.96
C LEU A 264 6.23 0.38 -24.87
N PHE A 265 6.78 0.77 -23.72
CA PHE A 265 7.36 2.10 -23.51
C PHE A 265 8.62 2.31 -24.38
N GLN A 266 9.52 1.33 -24.40
CA GLN A 266 10.68 1.35 -25.30
C GLN A 266 10.28 1.44 -26.78
N GLN A 267 9.21 0.76 -27.19
CA GLN A 267 8.65 0.86 -28.55
C GLN A 267 8.09 2.27 -28.83
N LEU A 268 7.29 2.83 -27.92
CA LEU A 268 6.76 4.19 -28.04
C LEU A 268 7.88 5.22 -28.24
N LEU A 269 8.92 5.18 -27.41
CA LEU A 269 10.04 6.11 -27.51
C LEU A 269 10.84 5.94 -28.82
N SER A 270 10.87 4.73 -29.40
CA SER A 270 11.52 4.48 -30.70
C SER A 270 10.80 5.13 -31.90
N LEU A 271 9.51 5.49 -31.76
CA LEU A 271 8.73 6.13 -32.82
C LEU A 271 9.06 7.62 -33.00
N LYS A 272 9.83 8.24 -32.09
CA LYS A 272 10.18 9.67 -32.11
C LYS A 272 8.98 10.62 -32.20
N ALA A 273 7.88 10.26 -31.56
CA ALA A 273 6.78 11.18 -31.34
C ALA A 273 7.20 12.27 -30.33
N ASP A 274 6.63 13.46 -30.45
CA ASP A 274 6.72 14.50 -29.41
C ASP A 274 5.87 14.04 -28.22
N LEU A 275 6.53 13.73 -27.10
CA LEU A 275 5.90 13.20 -25.88
C LEU A 275 6.08 14.16 -24.72
N ASP A 276 5.00 14.44 -24.01
CA ASP A 276 5.03 15.28 -22.81
C ASP A 276 5.60 14.52 -21.59
N THR A 277 6.32 15.27 -20.76
CA THR A 277 6.88 14.87 -19.47
C THR A 277 5.85 14.27 -18.50
N SER A 278 4.59 14.73 -18.56
CA SER A 278 3.47 14.19 -17.77
C SER A 278 3.27 12.69 -17.97
N LEU A 279 3.60 12.14 -19.16
CA LEU A 279 3.54 10.71 -19.42
C LEU A 279 4.48 9.92 -18.51
N LEU A 280 5.73 10.38 -18.37
CA LEU A 280 6.72 9.73 -17.50
C LEU A 280 6.27 9.81 -16.04
N GLU A 281 5.73 10.95 -15.62
CA GLU A 281 5.20 11.13 -14.27
C GLU A 281 4.06 10.15 -13.96
N ILE A 282 3.08 10.03 -14.85
CA ILE A 282 1.97 9.07 -14.75
C ILE A 282 2.52 7.65 -14.65
N VAL A 283 3.43 7.25 -15.54
CA VAL A 283 4.00 5.90 -15.58
C VAL A 283 4.76 5.57 -14.28
N ILE A 284 5.64 6.46 -13.82
CA ILE A 284 6.37 6.30 -12.55
C ILE A 284 5.40 6.22 -11.36
N TYR A 285 4.36 7.07 -11.32
CA TYR A 285 3.35 7.04 -10.26
C TYR A 285 2.61 5.69 -10.21
N GLN A 286 2.15 5.16 -11.35
CA GLN A 286 1.48 3.85 -11.37
C GLN A 286 2.43 2.70 -11.01
N LEU A 287 3.70 2.74 -11.43
CA LEU A 287 4.71 1.73 -11.07
C LEU A 287 4.95 1.69 -9.55
N ILE A 288 5.07 2.85 -8.90
CA ILE A 288 5.17 2.96 -7.43
C ILE A 288 3.91 2.38 -6.77
N LYS A 289 2.73 2.73 -7.28
CA LYS A 289 1.41 2.30 -6.75
C LYS A 289 1.16 0.79 -6.82
N VAL A 290 1.88 0.04 -7.68
CA VAL A 290 1.78 -1.44 -7.77
C VAL A 290 2.90 -2.19 -7.06
N ASP A 291 3.76 -1.50 -6.32
CA ASP A 291 4.98 -2.05 -5.70
C ASP A 291 5.96 -2.62 -6.76
N ALA A 292 6.15 -1.94 -7.91
CA ALA A 292 7.09 -2.37 -8.95
C ALA A 292 8.52 -2.57 -8.43
N LEU A 293 9.30 -3.44 -9.08
CA LEU A 293 10.72 -3.63 -8.80
C LEU A 293 11.50 -2.33 -9.04
N PHE A 294 12.52 -2.08 -8.21
CA PHE A 294 13.33 -0.86 -8.29
C PHE A 294 14.06 -0.75 -9.64
N GLU A 295 14.56 -1.89 -10.13
CA GLU A 295 15.22 -2.05 -11.43
C GLU A 295 14.30 -1.74 -12.62
N ASN A 296 12.97 -1.81 -12.43
CA ASN A 296 12.02 -1.40 -13.45
C ASN A 296 11.77 0.11 -13.37
N LEU A 297 11.57 0.68 -12.17
CA LEU A 297 11.45 2.13 -11.98
C LEU A 297 12.64 2.90 -12.58
N THR A 298 13.87 2.46 -12.28
CA THR A 298 15.09 3.06 -12.84
C THR A 298 15.15 2.89 -14.36
N SER A 299 14.85 1.70 -14.89
CA SER A 299 14.93 1.44 -16.33
C SER A 299 13.95 2.28 -17.17
N PHE A 300 12.73 2.58 -16.67
CA PHE A 300 11.82 3.51 -17.36
C PHE A 300 12.41 4.94 -17.41
N PHE A 301 12.97 5.42 -16.29
CA PHE A 301 13.60 6.73 -16.19
C PHE A 301 14.86 6.85 -17.06
N GLU A 302 15.77 5.87 -16.99
CA GLU A 302 16.98 5.80 -17.81
C GLU A 302 16.67 5.74 -19.31
N THR A 303 15.64 4.98 -19.71
CA THR A 303 15.24 4.93 -21.13
C THR A 303 14.79 6.32 -21.62
N TRP A 304 14.04 7.07 -20.79
CA TRP A 304 13.64 8.44 -21.12
C TRP A 304 14.84 9.39 -21.22
N THR A 305 15.69 9.45 -20.18
CA THR A 305 16.83 10.39 -20.13
C THR A 305 17.93 10.06 -21.14
N SER A 306 18.00 8.81 -21.64
CA SER A 306 18.96 8.41 -22.68
C SER A 306 18.67 8.99 -24.07
N ILE A 307 17.49 9.58 -24.30
CA ILE A 307 17.05 10.06 -25.62
C ILE A 307 17.09 11.61 -25.64
N PRO A 308 18.05 12.24 -26.34
CA PRO A 308 18.23 13.70 -26.28
C PRO A 308 17.11 14.55 -26.87
N SER A 309 16.15 13.96 -27.58
CA SER A 309 15.00 14.66 -28.15
C SER A 309 13.80 14.75 -27.21
N LEU A 310 13.83 14.08 -26.05
CA LEU A 310 12.75 14.14 -25.07
C LEU A 310 12.97 15.28 -24.07
N PRO A 311 11.90 15.91 -23.57
CA PRO A 311 12.01 16.94 -22.55
C PRO A 311 12.52 16.38 -21.22
N THR A 312 13.20 17.23 -20.44
CA THR A 312 13.72 16.88 -19.11
C THR A 312 12.60 16.44 -18.15
N PRO A 313 12.77 15.36 -17.37
CA PRO A 313 11.75 14.90 -16.40
C PRO A 313 11.31 15.98 -15.41
N THR A 314 10.04 16.00 -15.00
CA THR A 314 9.53 17.00 -14.03
C THR A 314 10.21 16.88 -12.66
N PRO A 315 10.33 17.99 -11.90
CA PRO A 315 10.77 17.93 -10.50
C PRO A 315 9.93 16.98 -9.63
N LYS A 316 8.63 16.84 -9.94
CA LYS A 316 7.72 15.89 -9.28
C LYS A 316 8.05 14.44 -9.62
N THR A 317 8.39 14.12 -10.87
CA THR A 317 8.94 12.80 -11.25
C THR A 317 10.23 12.50 -10.49
N CYS A 318 11.17 13.45 -10.45
CA CYS A 318 12.42 13.31 -9.70
C CYS A 318 12.20 13.14 -8.19
N ALA A 319 11.23 13.84 -7.59
CA ALA A 319 10.87 13.68 -6.19
C ALA A 319 10.20 12.33 -5.88
N LEU A 320 9.35 11.82 -6.78
CA LEU A 320 8.76 10.47 -6.67
C LEU A 320 9.85 9.39 -6.72
N LEU A 321 10.81 9.51 -7.64
CA LEU A 321 11.95 8.60 -7.72
C LEU A 321 12.87 8.72 -6.50
N LEU A 322 13.21 9.94 -6.04
CA LEU A 322 14.06 10.15 -4.87
C LEU A 322 13.52 9.46 -3.62
N LYS A 323 12.17 9.44 -3.45
CA LYS A 323 11.50 8.67 -2.37
C LYS A 323 11.75 7.17 -2.47
N GLU A 324 11.80 6.57 -3.66
CA GLU A 324 12.11 5.14 -3.83
C GLU A 324 13.62 4.85 -3.76
N PHE A 325 14.46 5.73 -4.31
CA PHE A 325 15.93 5.66 -4.17
C PHE A 325 16.33 5.68 -2.69
N HIS A 326 15.75 6.56 -1.88
CA HIS A 326 16.05 6.59 -0.45
C HIS A 326 15.71 5.31 0.34
N LYS A 327 14.79 4.48 -0.17
CA LYS A 327 14.40 3.19 0.42
C LYS A 327 15.22 2.01 -0.13
N PHE A 328 15.47 1.98 -1.45
CA PHE A 328 15.95 0.78 -2.16
C PHE A 328 17.28 0.94 -2.90
N ALA A 329 17.79 2.16 -3.08
CA ALA A 329 19.09 2.36 -3.73
C ALA A 329 20.26 2.10 -2.77
N THR A 330 21.40 1.70 -3.32
CA THR A 330 22.68 1.75 -2.61
C THR A 330 23.09 3.22 -2.35
N PRO A 331 24.02 3.48 -1.42
CA PRO A 331 24.57 4.83 -1.23
C PRO A 331 25.20 5.42 -2.50
N GLU A 332 25.79 4.56 -3.35
CA GLU A 332 26.39 4.93 -4.63
C GLU A 332 25.32 5.35 -5.65
N GLU A 333 24.32 4.48 -5.90
CA GLU A 333 23.19 4.77 -6.80
C GLU A 333 22.41 6.04 -6.37
N LEU A 334 22.26 6.27 -5.06
CA LEU A 334 21.64 7.48 -4.53
C LEU A 334 22.48 8.74 -4.81
N ASN A 335 23.81 8.66 -4.67
CA ASN A 335 24.72 9.75 -4.99
C ASN A 335 24.77 10.06 -6.50
N ASP A 336 24.69 9.04 -7.34
CA ASP A 336 24.59 9.21 -8.79
C ASP A 336 23.25 9.85 -9.18
N PHE A 337 22.15 9.48 -8.52
CA PHE A 337 20.85 10.15 -8.73
C PHE A 337 20.85 11.61 -8.27
N TYR A 338 21.58 11.96 -7.19
CA TYR A 338 21.80 13.36 -6.83
C TYR A 338 22.59 14.14 -7.89
N GLN A 339 23.58 13.53 -8.54
CA GLN A 339 24.27 14.18 -9.67
C GLN A 339 23.32 14.44 -10.84
N VAL A 340 22.37 13.52 -11.12
CA VAL A 340 21.32 13.73 -12.13
C VAL A 340 20.39 14.88 -11.73
N ILE A 341 19.90 14.93 -10.49
CA ILE A 341 19.08 16.05 -9.96
C ILE A 341 19.80 17.39 -10.10
N ASN A 342 21.10 17.43 -9.79
CA ASN A 342 21.94 18.63 -9.95
C ASN A 342 22.10 19.02 -11.43
N SER A 343 22.20 18.06 -12.35
CA SER A 343 22.30 18.33 -13.79
C SER A 343 21.03 18.95 -14.40
N PHE A 344 19.88 18.80 -13.73
CA PHE A 344 18.60 19.42 -14.11
C PHE A 344 18.30 20.73 -13.36
N ASP A 345 19.22 21.22 -12.52
CA ASP A 345 19.03 22.41 -11.67
C ASP A 345 17.85 22.31 -10.67
N TYR A 346 17.55 21.09 -10.19
CA TYR A 346 16.49 20.84 -9.20
C TYR A 346 16.87 20.77 -7.70
N PRO A 347 18.13 20.91 -7.22
CA PRO A 347 18.42 20.75 -5.78
C PRO A 347 17.86 21.89 -4.90
N GLN A 348 17.43 23.01 -5.50
CA GLN A 348 16.68 24.06 -4.81
C GLN A 348 15.15 23.94 -4.95
N HIS A 349 14.65 22.92 -5.64
CA HIS A 349 13.22 22.73 -5.84
C HIS A 349 12.54 22.20 -4.57
N HIS A 350 11.42 22.80 -4.17
CA HIS A 350 10.76 22.51 -2.90
C HIS A 350 10.38 21.04 -2.70
N LEU A 351 9.90 20.36 -3.75
CA LEU A 351 9.60 18.91 -3.71
C LEU A 351 10.82 18.04 -3.41
N ILE A 352 12.00 18.41 -3.91
CA ILE A 352 13.26 17.69 -3.65
C ILE A 352 13.69 17.93 -2.20
N GLN A 353 13.72 19.20 -1.76
CA GLN A 353 14.09 19.57 -0.40
C GLN A 353 13.15 18.99 0.66
N ALA A 354 11.86 18.88 0.36
CA ALA A 354 10.88 18.19 1.21
C ALA A 354 11.24 16.71 1.40
N VAL A 355 11.57 16.01 0.30
CA VAL A 355 11.95 14.58 0.35
C VAL A 355 13.26 14.39 1.11
N GLU A 356 14.28 15.19 0.83
CA GLU A 356 15.55 15.15 1.56
C GLU A 356 15.36 15.36 3.06
N LEU A 357 14.58 16.37 3.46
CA LEU A 357 14.32 16.66 4.87
C LEU A 357 13.56 15.49 5.54
N GLN A 358 12.48 15.01 4.93
CA GLN A 358 11.71 13.86 5.44
C GLN A 358 12.58 12.61 5.62
N TYR A 359 13.44 12.27 4.65
CA TYR A 359 14.32 11.10 4.77
C TYR A 359 15.52 11.31 5.70
N SER A 360 16.02 12.54 5.84
CA SER A 360 17.06 12.83 6.83
C SER A 360 16.57 12.56 8.26
N ILE A 361 15.30 12.88 8.57
CA ILE A 361 14.63 12.55 9.82
C ILE A 361 14.39 11.03 9.94
N ILE A 362 13.87 10.36 8.90
CA ILE A 362 13.62 8.90 8.94
C ILE A 362 14.89 8.10 9.22
N LYS A 363 16.01 8.50 8.60
CA LYS A 363 17.31 7.80 8.67
C LYS A 363 18.09 8.06 9.96
N ARG A 364 17.73 9.10 10.73
CA ARG A 364 18.33 9.41 12.04
C ARG A 364 18.10 8.28 13.05
N GLU A 365 16.88 7.74 13.09
CA GLU A 365 16.43 6.75 14.08
C GLU A 365 15.70 5.59 13.37
N PRO A 366 16.39 4.73 12.60
CA PRO A 366 15.72 3.82 11.65
C PRO A 366 14.77 2.80 12.31
N ALA A 367 15.12 2.32 13.51
CA ALA A 367 14.34 1.32 14.27
C ALA A 367 13.06 1.87 14.92
N THR A 368 13.02 3.18 15.21
CA THR A 368 11.92 3.84 15.92
C THR A 368 10.74 4.09 14.99
N PHE A 369 9.51 3.92 15.48
CA PHE A 369 8.30 4.10 14.67
C PHE A 369 7.89 5.56 14.57
N GLN A 370 7.88 6.26 15.71
CA GLN A 370 7.91 7.71 15.76
C GLN A 370 9.35 8.16 15.49
N LYS A 371 9.55 9.37 14.97
CA LYS A 371 10.84 9.97 14.67
C LYS A 371 10.93 11.29 15.41
N GLN A 372 12.03 11.56 16.09
CA GLN A 372 12.23 12.85 16.71
C GLN A 372 12.46 13.95 15.66
N VAL A 373 11.62 14.98 15.71
CA VAL A 373 11.66 16.16 14.84
C VAL A 373 12.16 17.34 15.69
N TYR A 374 13.40 17.76 15.47
CA TYR A 374 14.02 18.84 16.23
C TYR A 374 13.62 20.21 15.66
N ASP A 375 13.83 21.27 16.45
CA ASP A 375 13.44 22.63 16.04
C ASP A 375 14.24 23.12 14.82
N GLY A 376 15.47 22.63 14.64
CA GLY A 376 16.25 22.85 13.41
C GLY A 376 15.64 22.19 12.15
N ASP A 377 14.93 21.08 12.31
CA ASP A 377 14.19 20.45 11.20
C ASP A 377 12.94 21.31 10.84
N MET A 378 12.26 21.86 11.85
CA MET A 378 11.11 22.76 11.67
C MET A 378 11.51 24.09 11.03
N TYR A 379 12.57 24.73 11.53
CA TYR A 379 13.13 25.95 10.92
C TYR A 379 13.51 25.74 9.45
N ARG A 380 14.05 24.56 9.11
CA ARG A 380 14.40 24.23 7.73
C ARG A 380 13.16 24.03 6.85
N MET A 381 12.07 23.48 7.38
CA MET A 381 10.77 23.40 6.69
C MET A 381 10.23 24.81 6.37
N GLU A 382 10.26 25.73 7.35
CA GLU A 382 9.81 27.12 7.19
C GLU A 382 10.68 27.93 6.23
N LEU A 383 12.00 27.70 6.22
CA LEU A 383 12.91 28.30 5.25
C LEU A 383 12.64 27.83 3.80
N VAL A 384 11.98 26.68 3.62
CA VAL A 384 11.56 26.19 2.30
C VAL A 384 10.18 26.74 1.93
N SER A 385 9.20 26.76 2.85
CA SER A 385 7.88 27.31 2.60
C SER A 385 7.90 28.82 2.29
N SER A 386 8.67 29.61 3.06
CA SER A 386 8.82 31.06 2.88
C SER A 386 9.45 31.49 1.53
N LYS A 387 10.03 30.56 0.77
CA LYS A 387 10.55 30.82 -0.59
C LYS A 387 9.49 30.61 -1.68
N MET A 388 8.38 29.94 -1.36
CA MET A 388 7.31 29.66 -2.31
C MET A 388 6.47 30.89 -2.56
N LYS A 389 6.02 31.05 -3.81
CA LYS A 389 5.13 32.15 -4.23
C LYS A 389 3.78 31.68 -4.73
N ASN A 390 3.67 30.40 -5.11
CA ASN A 390 2.42 29.77 -5.51
C ASN A 390 1.70 29.21 -4.27
N ARG A 391 0.40 29.48 -4.15
CA ARG A 391 -0.44 28.96 -3.05
C ARG A 391 -0.68 27.46 -3.20
N GLU A 392 -0.75 26.95 -4.43
CA GLU A 392 -0.94 25.51 -4.69
C GLU A 392 0.31 24.70 -4.30
N ASP A 393 1.50 25.10 -4.74
CA ASP A 393 2.77 24.49 -4.33
C ASP A 393 2.94 24.46 -2.80
N LEU A 394 2.55 25.57 -2.14
CA LEU A 394 2.61 25.71 -0.68
C LEU A 394 1.61 24.78 0.02
N GLN A 395 0.39 24.64 -0.52
CA GLN A 395 -0.60 23.69 -0.05
C GLN A 395 -0.13 22.24 -0.21
N ASP A 396 0.42 21.86 -1.36
CA ASP A 396 0.96 20.52 -1.61
C ASP A 396 2.18 20.20 -0.73
N PHE A 397 3.04 21.19 -0.48
CA PHE A 397 4.17 21.08 0.45
C PHE A 397 3.69 20.82 1.88
N HIS A 398 2.76 21.62 2.40
CA HIS A 398 2.18 21.42 3.72
C HIS A 398 1.41 20.09 3.81
N HIS A 399 0.68 19.69 2.77
CA HIS A 399 0.01 18.39 2.71
C HIS A 399 1.01 17.22 2.78
N SER A 400 2.15 17.34 2.10
CA SER A 400 3.26 16.38 2.16
C SER A 400 3.84 16.27 3.58
N PHE A 401 4.05 17.39 4.28
CA PHE A 401 4.52 17.39 5.66
C PHE A 401 3.46 16.92 6.68
N LEU A 402 2.18 17.22 6.48
CA LEU A 402 1.09 16.71 7.32
C LEU A 402 1.03 15.19 7.23
N ARG A 403 1.08 14.66 6.00
CA ARG A 403 1.19 13.22 5.77
C ARG A 403 2.43 12.65 6.46
N PHE A 404 3.59 13.28 6.32
CA PHE A 404 4.80 12.84 7.01
C PHE A 404 4.64 12.78 8.53
N PHE A 405 4.17 13.85 9.19
CA PHE A 405 3.98 13.86 10.64
C PHE A 405 2.90 12.86 11.11
N VAL A 406 1.80 12.69 10.37
CA VAL A 406 0.80 11.64 10.62
C VAL A 406 1.41 10.23 10.57
N TYR A 407 2.37 9.99 9.67
CA TYR A 407 3.03 8.68 9.55
C TYR A 407 4.25 8.48 10.47
N HIS A 408 4.91 9.55 10.93
CA HIS A 408 6.23 9.47 11.56
C HIS A 408 6.45 10.35 12.80
N SER A 409 5.50 11.15 13.26
CA SER A 409 5.69 12.06 14.41
C SER A 409 4.49 12.05 15.35
N ASN A 410 4.40 13.06 16.23
CA ASN A 410 3.39 13.18 17.28
C ASN A 410 2.31 14.25 16.95
N MET A 411 1.30 14.38 17.81
CA MET A 411 0.25 15.39 17.64
C MET A 411 0.76 16.83 17.73
N ASP A 412 1.82 17.11 18.50
CA ASP A 412 2.31 18.48 18.71
C ASP A 412 2.87 19.05 17.41
N LYS A 413 3.65 18.25 16.65
CA LYS A 413 4.17 18.65 15.34
C LYS A 413 3.05 18.75 14.29
N ILE A 414 1.99 17.94 14.40
CA ILE A 414 0.77 18.08 13.57
C ILE A 414 0.06 19.41 13.90
N GLN A 415 -0.16 19.73 15.17
CA GLN A 415 -0.80 20.98 15.60
C GLN A 415 0.01 22.20 15.17
N TYR A 416 1.34 22.16 15.33
CA TYR A 416 2.25 23.19 14.86
C TYR A 416 2.11 23.43 13.35
N LEU A 417 2.11 22.37 12.55
CA LEU A 417 1.91 22.49 11.10
C LEU A 417 0.54 23.10 10.75
N LEU A 418 -0.53 22.72 11.45
CA LEU A 418 -1.86 23.31 11.26
C LEU A 418 -1.91 24.80 11.63
N LEU A 419 -1.16 25.23 12.65
CA LEU A 419 -0.99 26.66 12.98
C LEU A 419 -0.24 27.41 11.87
N ASN A 420 0.83 26.83 11.33
CA ASN A 420 1.56 27.42 10.20
C ASN A 420 0.69 27.48 8.93
N MET A 421 -0.08 26.44 8.61
CA MET A 421 -1.04 26.47 7.50
C MET A 421 -2.09 27.58 7.66
N ASN A 422 -2.60 27.80 8.88
CA ASN A 422 -3.52 28.90 9.15
C ASN A 422 -2.83 30.28 9.02
N HIS A 423 -1.57 30.41 9.42
CA HIS A 423 -0.78 31.63 9.26
C HIS A 423 -0.52 31.96 7.77
N ASP A 424 -0.22 30.93 6.98
CA ASP A 424 -0.05 30.99 5.52
C ASP A 424 -1.39 31.14 4.76
N GLY A 425 -2.53 31.21 5.47
CA GLY A 425 -3.86 31.40 4.88
C GLY A 425 -4.38 30.20 4.09
N ILE A 426 -4.00 28.98 4.46
CA ILE A 426 -4.40 27.74 3.78
C ILE A 426 -5.54 27.08 4.55
N GLU A 427 -6.69 26.93 3.90
CA GLU A 427 -7.88 26.32 4.48
C GLU A 427 -7.77 24.79 4.52
N LEU A 428 -8.23 24.19 5.62
CA LEU A 428 -8.21 22.75 5.81
C LEU A 428 -9.31 22.08 4.99
N THR A 429 -8.93 21.40 3.91
CA THR A 429 -9.86 20.60 3.10
C THR A 429 -10.14 19.22 3.72
N ASN A 430 -11.20 18.53 3.25
CA ASN A 430 -11.58 17.18 3.66
C ASN A 430 -10.43 16.15 3.63
N SER A 431 -9.41 16.33 2.77
CA SER A 431 -8.24 15.45 2.71
C SER A 431 -7.36 15.57 3.96
N HIS A 432 -7.21 16.78 4.52
CA HIS A 432 -6.44 17.06 5.74
C HIS A 432 -7.12 16.43 6.96
N PHE A 433 -8.44 16.62 7.11
CA PHE A 433 -9.22 15.94 8.15
C PHE A 433 -9.13 14.41 8.04
N ASN A 434 -9.14 13.88 6.81
CA ASN A 434 -8.96 12.45 6.57
C ASN A 434 -7.57 11.93 6.96
N LEU A 435 -6.50 12.71 6.76
CA LEU A 435 -5.16 12.37 7.22
C LEU A 435 -5.08 12.36 8.75
N ILE A 436 -5.59 13.40 9.42
CA ILE A 436 -5.58 13.49 10.89
C ILE A 436 -6.40 12.35 11.52
N ALA A 437 -7.59 12.03 10.98
CA ALA A 437 -8.36 10.85 11.41
C ALA A 437 -7.57 9.52 11.23
N SER A 438 -6.62 9.47 10.29
CA SER A 438 -5.76 8.30 10.07
C SER A 438 -4.62 8.20 11.10
N TYR A 439 -4.21 9.31 11.73
CA TYR A 439 -3.29 9.30 12.88
C TYR A 439 -3.90 8.55 14.06
N TYR A 440 -5.12 8.92 14.48
CA TYR A 440 -5.78 8.25 15.61
C TYR A 440 -5.99 6.75 15.37
N LEU A 441 -6.32 6.34 14.13
CA LEU A 441 -6.41 4.93 13.73
C LEU A 441 -5.05 4.19 13.80
N LYS A 442 -3.95 4.87 13.44
CA LYS A 442 -2.59 4.33 13.48
C LYS A 442 -2.08 4.14 14.91
N HIS A 443 -2.45 5.04 15.81
CA HIS A 443 -2.08 5.04 17.23
C HIS A 443 -3.12 4.35 18.13
N ASN A 444 -4.13 3.68 17.57
CA ASN A 444 -5.17 2.92 18.31
C ASN A 444 -5.97 3.77 19.33
N MET A 445 -6.30 5.01 18.98
CA MET A 445 -6.94 5.97 19.90
C MET A 445 -8.44 6.16 19.60
N PHE A 446 -9.27 5.17 19.96
CA PHE A 446 -10.71 5.18 19.64
C PHE A 446 -11.46 6.41 20.19
N ILE A 447 -11.35 6.69 21.49
CA ILE A 447 -12.10 7.79 22.13
C ILE A 447 -11.74 9.15 21.52
N TYR A 448 -10.45 9.38 21.26
CA TYR A 448 -9.97 10.62 20.65
C TYR A 448 -10.39 10.75 19.18
N LEU A 449 -10.43 9.64 18.42
CA LEU A 449 -10.96 9.65 17.06
C LEU A 449 -12.45 10.05 17.04
N THR A 450 -13.26 9.48 17.94
CA THR A 450 -14.69 9.82 18.03
C THR A 450 -14.89 11.30 18.34
N LYS A 451 -14.23 11.83 19.39
CA LYS A 451 -14.31 13.26 19.75
C LYS A 451 -13.78 14.19 18.65
N TYR A 452 -12.76 13.75 17.91
CA TYR A 452 -12.21 14.50 16.78
C TYR A 452 -13.21 14.61 15.62
N LEU A 453 -13.89 13.50 15.26
CA LEU A 453 -14.92 13.50 14.23
C LEU A 453 -16.15 14.30 14.67
N GLU A 454 -16.58 14.16 15.93
CA GLU A 454 -17.67 14.92 16.53
C GLU A 454 -17.43 16.43 16.47
N SER A 455 -16.28 16.91 16.97
CA SER A 455 -15.91 18.34 16.91
C SER A 455 -15.68 18.85 15.49
N SER A 456 -15.22 18.00 14.56
CA SER A 456 -15.02 18.36 13.15
C SER A 456 -16.29 18.30 12.29
N SER A 457 -17.36 17.64 12.75
CA SER A 457 -18.58 17.35 11.98
C SER A 457 -19.28 18.58 11.37
N SER A 458 -19.13 19.75 12.01
CA SER A 458 -19.64 21.04 11.52
C SER A 458 -18.90 21.60 10.29
N LYS A 459 -17.70 21.10 10.00
CA LYS A 459 -16.84 21.51 8.87
C LYS A 459 -16.56 20.37 7.90
N LEU A 460 -16.92 19.15 8.26
CA LEU A 460 -16.54 17.91 7.58
C LEU A 460 -17.81 17.18 7.16
N GLN A 461 -18.01 17.02 5.84
CA GLN A 461 -19.11 16.19 5.33
C GLN A 461 -18.90 14.73 5.71
N PHE A 462 -19.99 14.03 6.03
CA PHE A 462 -19.95 12.60 6.32
C PHE A 462 -19.46 11.78 5.12
N ASN A 463 -18.73 10.71 5.39
CA ASN A 463 -18.25 9.73 4.41
C ASN A 463 -18.12 8.35 5.09
N GLU A 464 -18.51 7.29 4.40
CA GLU A 464 -18.47 5.90 4.90
C GLU A 464 -17.10 5.46 5.42
N VAL A 465 -16.01 6.06 4.91
CA VAL A 465 -14.65 5.79 5.37
C VAL A 465 -14.49 6.08 6.87
N TYR A 466 -15.23 7.03 7.45
CA TYR A 466 -15.19 7.30 8.88
C TYR A 466 -15.78 6.15 9.72
N LEU A 467 -16.87 5.51 9.25
CA LEU A 467 -17.43 4.32 9.90
C LEU A 467 -16.40 3.20 9.96
N LYS A 468 -15.67 2.99 8.86
CA LYS A 468 -14.56 2.02 8.86
C LYS A 468 -13.41 2.44 9.77
N LYS A 469 -12.99 3.70 9.77
CA LYS A 469 -11.93 4.20 10.67
C LYS A 469 -12.31 3.99 12.14
N LEU A 470 -13.55 4.29 12.53
CA LEU A 470 -14.06 4.07 13.90
C LEU A 470 -14.02 2.58 14.27
N PHE A 471 -14.58 1.71 13.42
CA PHE A 471 -14.58 0.26 13.65
C PHE A 471 -13.17 -0.33 13.73
N ASP A 472 -12.31 0.00 12.75
CA ASP A 472 -10.92 -0.46 12.71
C ASP A 472 -10.15 -0.01 13.96
N THR A 473 -10.40 1.21 14.46
CA THR A 473 -9.76 1.74 15.66
C THR A 473 -10.28 1.05 16.91
N PHE A 474 -11.60 0.86 17.05
CA PHE A 474 -12.19 0.15 18.20
C PHE A 474 -11.63 -1.27 18.35
N VAL A 475 -11.63 -2.05 17.26
CA VAL A 475 -11.12 -3.44 17.27
C VAL A 475 -9.63 -3.50 17.63
N ARG A 476 -8.85 -2.47 17.29
CA ARG A 476 -7.44 -2.38 17.69
C ARG A 476 -7.25 -1.94 19.14
N THR A 477 -8.08 -1.02 19.64
CA THR A 477 -7.99 -0.48 21.00
C THR A 477 -8.48 -1.52 22.02
N TYR A 478 -9.68 -2.06 21.80
CA TYR A 478 -10.38 -2.98 22.70
C TYR A 478 -10.63 -4.34 22.04
N PRO A 479 -9.58 -5.10 21.66
CA PRO A 479 -9.73 -6.35 20.91
C PRO A 479 -10.54 -7.41 21.67
N TYR A 480 -10.63 -7.32 23.01
CA TYR A 480 -11.43 -8.21 23.85
C TYR A 480 -12.94 -7.86 23.86
N LYS A 481 -13.34 -6.66 23.41
CA LYS A 481 -14.74 -6.22 23.22
C LYS A 481 -15.21 -6.22 21.77
N ALA A 482 -14.31 -6.57 20.84
CA ALA A 482 -14.55 -6.47 19.40
C ALA A 482 -15.81 -7.22 18.90
N VAL A 483 -16.17 -8.35 19.51
CA VAL A 483 -17.36 -9.13 19.11
C VAL A 483 -18.66 -8.40 19.46
N ASP A 484 -18.80 -7.94 20.71
CA ASP A 484 -20.01 -7.28 21.19
C ASP A 484 -20.20 -5.94 20.44
N PHE A 485 -19.11 -5.20 20.26
CA PHE A 485 -19.09 -4.00 19.43
C PHE A 485 -19.46 -4.28 17.97
N ALA A 486 -18.87 -5.29 17.32
CA ALA A 486 -19.20 -5.61 15.93
C ALA A 486 -20.67 -6.02 15.76
N ASN A 487 -21.22 -6.79 16.71
CA ASN A 487 -22.63 -7.15 16.72
C ASN A 487 -23.54 -5.91 16.86
N ARG A 488 -23.22 -4.96 17.76
CA ARG A 488 -23.92 -3.68 17.88
C ARG A 488 -23.83 -2.87 16.59
N PHE A 489 -22.62 -2.70 16.05
CA PHE A 489 -22.35 -1.91 14.84
C PHE A 489 -23.06 -2.47 13.60
N HIS A 490 -23.05 -3.79 13.40
CA HIS A 490 -23.80 -4.44 12.31
C HIS A 490 -25.32 -4.38 12.50
N SER A 491 -25.81 -4.32 13.74
CA SER A 491 -27.24 -4.16 14.02
C SER A 491 -27.69 -2.74 13.71
N TRP A 492 -26.93 -1.74 14.16
CA TRP A 492 -27.11 -0.33 13.83
C TRP A 492 -27.09 -0.09 12.30
N LEU A 493 -26.07 -0.56 11.59
CA LEU A 493 -25.97 -0.46 10.12
C LEU A 493 -27.16 -1.06 9.36
N LYS A 494 -27.81 -2.10 9.88
CA LYS A 494 -29.00 -2.70 9.24
C LYS A 494 -30.20 -1.77 9.37
N LEU A 495 -30.40 -1.23 10.57
CA LEU A 495 -31.57 -0.42 10.95
C LEU A 495 -31.51 1.02 10.41
N HIS A 496 -30.32 1.62 10.27
CA HIS A 496 -30.16 3.01 9.83
C HIS A 496 -30.76 3.26 8.44
N GLU A 497 -31.76 4.13 8.31
CA GLU A 497 -32.54 4.24 7.06
C GLU A 497 -31.81 4.96 5.93
N SER A 498 -31.05 6.02 6.23
CA SER A 498 -30.41 6.91 5.23
C SER A 498 -29.30 6.26 4.39
N LEU A 499 -28.73 5.13 4.81
CA LEU A 499 -27.68 4.43 4.07
C LEU A 499 -28.28 3.48 3.02
N SER A 500 -27.86 3.62 1.76
CA SER A 500 -28.39 2.79 0.67
C SER A 500 -28.05 1.29 0.82
N PRO A 501 -28.83 0.37 0.22
CA PRO A 501 -28.56 -1.07 0.32
C PRO A 501 -27.18 -1.48 -0.21
N SER A 502 -26.68 -0.80 -1.25
CA SER A 502 -25.34 -1.02 -1.84
C SER A 502 -24.23 -0.59 -0.88
N GLN A 503 -24.36 0.59 -0.27
CA GLN A 503 -23.48 1.12 0.78
C GLN A 503 -23.42 0.19 2.00
N LYS A 504 -24.56 -0.21 2.55
CA LYS A 504 -24.66 -1.21 3.62
C LYS A 504 -23.94 -2.52 3.27
N ALA A 505 -24.08 -3.01 2.04
CA ALA A 505 -23.39 -4.22 1.57
C ALA A 505 -21.86 -4.04 1.49
N LYS A 506 -21.36 -2.90 0.97
CA LYS A 506 -19.91 -2.57 0.97
C LYS A 506 -19.35 -2.55 2.40
N LEU A 507 -20.05 -1.87 3.32
CA LEU A 507 -19.65 -1.76 4.73
C LEU A 507 -19.63 -3.13 5.42
N VAL A 508 -20.68 -3.95 5.30
CA VAL A 508 -20.70 -5.31 5.88
C VAL A 508 -19.57 -6.20 5.34
N LEU A 509 -19.14 -6.01 4.09
CA LEU A 509 -17.97 -6.72 3.55
C LEU A 509 -16.64 -6.21 4.11
N ALA A 510 -16.52 -4.91 4.40
CA ALA A 510 -15.31 -4.26 4.89
C ALA A 510 -15.09 -4.38 6.42
N LEU A 511 -16.17 -4.56 7.19
CA LEU A 511 -16.18 -4.48 8.65
C LEU A 511 -16.23 -5.89 9.27
N LYS A 512 -15.18 -6.69 9.10
CA LYS A 512 -15.14 -8.09 9.58
C LYS A 512 -14.01 -8.33 10.58
N ILE A 513 -14.25 -9.25 11.51
CA ILE A 513 -13.28 -9.66 12.54
C ILE A 513 -13.04 -11.17 12.51
N VAL A 514 -11.80 -11.55 12.84
CA VAL A 514 -11.33 -12.93 12.93
C VAL A 514 -10.79 -13.19 14.33
N LYS A 515 -11.11 -14.37 14.89
CA LYS A 515 -10.60 -14.83 16.19
C LYS A 515 -9.17 -15.33 16.08
N LEU A 516 -8.31 -14.91 17.01
CA LEU A 516 -6.91 -15.31 17.12
C LEU A 516 -6.64 -16.11 18.40
N ASN A 517 -5.58 -16.91 18.39
CA ASN A 517 -5.09 -17.65 19.57
C ASN A 517 -4.17 -16.78 20.46
N SER A 518 -4.54 -15.51 20.66
CA SER A 518 -3.79 -14.53 21.47
C SER A 518 -4.63 -14.10 22.67
N GLN A 519 -4.02 -14.06 23.86
CA GLN A 519 -4.70 -13.58 25.08
C GLN A 519 -4.78 -12.04 25.14
N LEU A 520 -3.80 -11.34 24.54
CA LEU A 520 -3.75 -9.87 24.48
C LEU A 520 -4.60 -9.32 23.32
N THR A 521 -4.67 -10.05 22.21
CA THR A 521 -5.37 -9.65 20.98
C THR A 521 -6.27 -10.79 20.46
N PRO A 522 -7.33 -11.15 21.21
CA PRO A 522 -8.17 -12.32 20.89
C PRO A 522 -8.97 -12.19 19.59
N TYR A 523 -9.19 -10.96 19.11
CA TYR A 523 -9.81 -10.67 17.83
C TYR A 523 -8.98 -9.63 17.07
N HIS A 524 -9.08 -9.67 15.74
CA HIS A 524 -8.43 -8.73 14.84
C HIS A 524 -9.26 -8.54 13.56
N LEU A 525 -9.04 -7.43 12.85
CA LEU A 525 -9.68 -7.16 11.56
C LEU A 525 -9.32 -8.22 10.52
N GLU A 526 -10.32 -8.65 9.74
CA GLU A 526 -10.12 -9.51 8.57
C GLU A 526 -9.45 -8.72 7.45
N ASN A 527 -8.26 -9.16 7.02
CA ASN A 527 -7.52 -8.53 5.93
C ASN A 527 -7.00 -9.60 4.97
N ASN A 528 -7.87 -10.10 4.08
CA ASN A 528 -7.48 -11.08 3.08
C ASN A 528 -6.82 -10.41 1.86
N ILE A 529 -5.51 -10.25 1.94
CA ILE A 529 -4.68 -9.67 0.87
C ILE A 529 -4.87 -10.39 -0.48
N LEU A 530 -5.19 -11.69 -0.48
CA LEU A 530 -5.41 -12.46 -1.71
C LEU A 530 -6.72 -12.08 -2.42
N GLU A 531 -7.73 -11.63 -1.68
CA GLU A 531 -8.97 -11.09 -2.26
C GLU A 531 -8.78 -9.63 -2.72
N ILE A 532 -8.07 -8.83 -1.93
CA ILE A 532 -7.82 -7.40 -2.20
C ILE A 532 -6.89 -7.21 -3.41
N LYS A 533 -5.79 -7.97 -3.50
CA LYS A 533 -4.81 -7.93 -4.60
C LYS A 533 -4.96 -9.15 -5.53
N LYS A 534 -6.19 -9.49 -5.92
CA LYS A 534 -6.49 -10.69 -6.73
C LYS A 534 -5.71 -10.77 -8.05
N GLN A 535 -5.49 -9.65 -8.74
CA GLN A 535 -4.72 -9.61 -10.01
C GLN A 535 -3.23 -9.92 -9.78
N LYS A 536 -2.68 -9.55 -8.63
CA LYS A 536 -1.29 -9.88 -8.24
C LYS A 536 -1.15 -11.38 -8.00
N TYR A 537 -2.13 -11.94 -7.29
CA TYR A 537 -2.18 -13.33 -6.81
C TYR A 537 -3.26 -14.16 -7.52
N ASP A 538 -3.32 -14.06 -8.84
CA ASP A 538 -4.34 -14.60 -9.75
C ASP A 538 -4.42 -16.14 -9.82
N SER A 539 -3.30 -16.83 -9.60
CA SER A 539 -3.26 -18.29 -9.59
C SER A 539 -4.15 -18.90 -8.49
N SER A 540 -5.02 -19.85 -8.88
CA SER A 540 -5.93 -20.60 -7.99
C SER A 540 -5.21 -21.46 -6.93
N HIS A 541 -3.89 -21.58 -7.01
CA HIS A 541 -3.05 -22.21 -6.00
C HIS A 541 -2.68 -21.27 -4.85
N TRP A 542 -3.02 -19.98 -4.90
CA TRP A 542 -2.91 -19.08 -3.75
C TRP A 542 -4.06 -19.31 -2.76
N LYS A 543 -3.71 -19.73 -1.54
CA LYS A 543 -4.66 -19.87 -0.42
C LYS A 543 -4.12 -19.19 0.83
N SER A 544 -5.03 -18.85 1.75
CA SER A 544 -4.68 -18.49 3.13
C SER A 544 -3.89 -19.63 3.76
N ILE A 545 -2.97 -19.29 4.68
CA ILE A 545 -2.35 -20.31 5.53
C ILE A 545 -2.96 -20.15 6.93
N ASP A 546 -4.00 -20.93 7.21
CA ASP A 546 -4.71 -20.85 8.48
C ASP A 546 -3.78 -21.15 9.66
N TRP A 547 -4.09 -20.61 10.84
CA TRP A 547 -3.37 -20.98 12.07
C TRP A 547 -4.13 -22.08 12.80
N LYS A 548 -3.92 -23.34 12.38
CA LYS A 548 -4.53 -24.52 12.99
C LYS A 548 -3.50 -25.27 13.82
N GLN A 549 -3.89 -25.66 15.03
CA GLN A 549 -3.17 -26.63 15.85
C GLN A 549 -3.85 -28.00 15.69
N ASP A 550 -3.05 -29.08 15.76
CA ASP A 550 -3.58 -30.44 15.87
C ASP A 550 -4.17 -30.67 17.28
N LYS A 551 -4.78 -31.84 17.49
CA LYS A 551 -5.34 -32.24 18.79
C LYS A 551 -4.30 -32.31 19.92
N ASN A 552 -3.00 -32.28 19.59
CA ASN A 552 -1.87 -32.31 20.52
C ASN A 552 -1.22 -30.92 20.70
N GLY A 553 -1.85 -29.85 20.20
CA GLY A 553 -1.35 -28.47 20.29
C GLY A 553 -0.20 -28.13 19.32
N ARG A 554 0.21 -29.04 18.45
CA ARG A 554 1.28 -28.82 17.45
C ARG A 554 0.73 -28.05 16.25
N ILE A 555 1.49 -27.10 15.72
CA ILE A 555 1.05 -26.32 14.56
C ILE A 555 0.95 -27.23 13.32
N VAL A 556 -0.22 -27.27 12.70
CA VAL A 556 -0.46 -28.01 11.44
C VAL A 556 0.39 -27.38 10.34
N ARG A 557 1.29 -28.19 9.76
CA ARG A 557 2.15 -27.75 8.65
C ARG A 557 1.38 -27.84 7.35
N PHE A 558 0.99 -26.69 6.81
CA PHE A 558 0.47 -26.55 5.45
C PHE A 558 1.63 -26.59 4.44
N THR A 559 2.33 -27.72 4.36
CA THR A 559 3.53 -27.92 3.54
C THR A 559 3.32 -27.48 2.10
N ASP A 560 2.18 -27.83 1.52
CA ASP A 560 1.96 -27.74 0.08
C ASP A 560 1.78 -26.28 -0.36
N GLN A 561 1.01 -25.50 0.43
CA GLN A 561 0.83 -24.07 0.18
C GLN A 561 2.15 -23.31 0.37
N VAL A 562 2.92 -23.69 1.38
CA VAL A 562 4.22 -23.09 1.70
C VAL A 562 5.24 -23.39 0.59
N GLN A 563 5.31 -24.64 0.15
CA GLN A 563 6.21 -25.09 -0.91
C GLN A 563 5.84 -24.50 -2.27
N TYR A 564 4.53 -24.40 -2.58
CA TYR A 564 4.05 -23.68 -3.76
C TYR A 564 4.48 -22.20 -3.74
N ARG A 565 4.30 -21.50 -2.61
CA ARG A 565 4.65 -20.08 -2.49
C ARG A 565 6.14 -19.83 -2.76
N ILE A 566 7.03 -20.69 -2.29
CA ILE A 566 8.47 -20.56 -2.56
C ILE A 566 8.79 -20.92 -4.01
N ASN A 567 8.43 -22.13 -4.44
CA ASN A 567 8.95 -22.69 -5.69
C ASN A 567 8.34 -22.07 -6.94
N LYS A 568 7.15 -21.45 -6.81
CA LYS A 568 6.42 -20.87 -7.93
C LYS A 568 5.76 -19.54 -7.58
N GLY A 569 4.98 -19.48 -6.50
CA GLY A 569 4.13 -18.32 -6.19
C GLY A 569 4.87 -16.99 -6.13
N PHE A 570 5.96 -16.88 -5.36
CA PHE A 570 6.74 -15.64 -5.29
C PHE A 570 7.47 -15.37 -6.61
N PHE A 571 8.05 -16.38 -7.27
CA PHE A 571 8.69 -16.20 -8.58
C PHE A 571 7.71 -15.71 -9.67
N ASP A 572 6.46 -16.19 -9.68
CA ASP A 572 5.41 -15.72 -10.59
C ASP A 572 5.10 -14.22 -10.38
N VAL A 573 5.14 -13.74 -9.12
CA VAL A 573 4.97 -12.32 -8.78
C VAL A 573 6.19 -11.48 -9.19
N LEU A 574 7.40 -12.00 -9.03
CA LEU A 574 8.62 -11.33 -9.51
C LEU A 574 8.65 -11.24 -11.04
N ARG A 575 8.20 -12.29 -11.74
CA ARG A 575 8.08 -12.34 -13.21
C ARG A 575 7.09 -11.29 -13.76
N LYS A 576 6.12 -10.86 -12.94
CA LYS A 576 5.21 -9.74 -13.24
C LYS A 576 5.89 -8.35 -13.08
N GLY A 577 7.16 -8.30 -12.69
CA GLY A 577 7.93 -7.08 -12.49
C GLY A 577 7.61 -6.34 -11.19
N VAL A 578 6.99 -7.01 -10.20
CA VAL A 578 6.53 -6.42 -8.94
C VAL A 578 7.00 -7.19 -7.70
N ARG A 579 7.07 -6.49 -6.56
CA ARG A 579 7.53 -7.05 -5.27
C ARG A 579 6.44 -7.87 -4.57
N PRO A 580 6.78 -8.98 -3.89
CA PRO A 580 5.80 -9.72 -3.09
C PRO A 580 5.42 -8.94 -1.82
N ASP A 581 4.14 -8.97 -1.43
CA ASP A 581 3.67 -8.34 -0.19
C ASP A 581 4.39 -8.91 1.05
N ILE A 582 5.06 -8.05 1.81
CA ILE A 582 5.95 -8.44 2.92
C ILE A 582 5.23 -9.24 4.02
N SER A 583 3.94 -9.00 4.25
CA SER A 583 3.11 -9.78 5.18
C SER A 583 2.88 -11.22 4.71
N LEU A 584 2.75 -11.47 3.40
CA LEU A 584 2.68 -12.80 2.81
C LEU A 584 4.06 -13.49 2.84
N VAL A 585 5.15 -12.75 2.65
CA VAL A 585 6.52 -13.23 2.84
C VAL A 585 6.73 -13.68 4.29
N ILE A 586 6.54 -12.80 5.28
CA ILE A 586 6.76 -13.09 6.71
C ILE A 586 5.88 -14.25 7.19
N SER A 587 4.59 -14.26 6.84
CA SER A 587 3.66 -15.34 7.23
C SER A 587 4.03 -16.71 6.64
N THR A 588 4.70 -16.72 5.48
CA THR A 588 5.27 -17.92 4.86
C THR A 588 6.59 -18.28 5.56
N PHE A 589 7.51 -17.32 5.73
CA PHE A 589 8.84 -17.47 6.35
C PHE A 589 8.78 -18.10 7.75
N ARG A 590 7.80 -17.70 8.57
CA ARG A 590 7.53 -18.28 9.91
C ARG A 590 7.24 -19.80 9.90
N ARG A 591 6.90 -20.38 8.74
CA ARG A 591 6.52 -21.79 8.58
C ARG A 591 7.55 -22.62 7.79
N LEU A 592 8.66 -22.01 7.38
CA LEU A 592 9.71 -22.64 6.59
C LEU A 592 10.69 -23.45 7.44
N ASP A 593 11.23 -24.51 6.85
CA ASP A 593 12.51 -25.10 7.26
C ASP A 593 13.68 -24.18 6.86
N MET A 594 14.86 -24.43 7.41
CA MET A 594 16.00 -23.51 7.29
C MET A 594 16.52 -23.36 5.85
N ASN A 595 16.45 -24.39 5.01
CA ASN A 595 16.96 -24.31 3.64
C ASN A 595 16.07 -23.38 2.81
N ASN A 596 14.74 -23.57 2.93
CA ASN A 596 13.76 -22.70 2.31
C ASN A 596 13.78 -21.26 2.86
N LYS A 597 14.11 -21.05 4.15
CA LYS A 597 14.36 -19.69 4.69
C LYS A 597 15.51 -19.00 3.97
N LEU A 598 16.62 -19.69 3.70
CA LEU A 598 17.75 -19.11 2.98
C LEU A 598 17.37 -18.74 1.53
N VAL A 599 16.57 -19.57 0.85
CA VAL A 599 16.02 -19.24 -0.49
C VAL A 599 15.16 -17.97 -0.45
N LEU A 600 14.28 -17.83 0.55
CA LEU A 600 13.45 -16.62 0.66
C LEU A 600 14.25 -15.37 1.05
N ILE A 601 15.36 -15.53 1.81
CA ILE A 601 16.30 -14.43 2.09
C ILE A 601 17.03 -13.99 0.80
N ASP A 602 17.49 -14.93 -0.03
CA ASP A 602 18.11 -14.59 -1.31
C ASP A 602 17.13 -13.85 -2.23
N ILE A 603 15.88 -14.30 -2.31
CA ILE A 603 14.80 -13.57 -2.99
C ILE A 603 14.65 -12.14 -2.45
N LEU A 604 14.57 -11.98 -1.11
CA LEU A 604 14.41 -10.66 -0.47
C LEU A 604 15.60 -9.73 -0.70
N LYS A 605 16.82 -10.27 -0.77
CA LYS A 605 18.02 -9.50 -1.14
C LYS A 605 17.98 -9.05 -2.58
N ARG A 606 17.59 -9.92 -3.52
CA ARG A 606 17.43 -9.58 -4.95
C ARG A 606 16.37 -8.49 -5.18
N VAL A 607 15.30 -8.44 -4.39
CA VAL A 607 14.29 -7.36 -4.46
C VAL A 607 14.53 -6.21 -3.48
N ARG A 608 15.71 -6.16 -2.85
CA ARG A 608 16.16 -5.07 -1.97
C ARG A 608 15.26 -4.82 -0.74
N MET A 609 14.55 -5.87 -0.27
CA MET A 609 13.64 -5.81 0.90
C MET A 609 14.22 -6.48 2.16
N TYR A 610 15.44 -7.03 2.11
CA TYR A 610 16.03 -7.74 3.25
C TYR A 610 16.41 -6.80 4.41
N GLU A 611 17.16 -5.72 4.14
CA GLU A 611 17.74 -4.89 5.21
C GLU A 611 16.66 -4.22 6.09
N GLU A 612 15.57 -3.71 5.51
CA GLU A 612 14.42 -3.14 6.26
C GLU A 612 13.80 -4.11 7.28
N ARG A 613 14.01 -5.42 7.13
CA ARG A 613 13.41 -6.48 7.97
C ARG A 613 14.44 -7.49 8.49
N ARG A 614 15.73 -7.17 8.41
CA ARG A 614 16.85 -8.07 8.78
C ARG A 614 16.65 -8.68 10.16
N ILE A 615 16.48 -7.82 11.16
CA ILE A 615 16.32 -8.21 12.57
C ILE A 615 15.07 -9.09 12.79
N GLU A 616 13.91 -8.75 12.20
CA GLU A 616 12.69 -9.56 12.38
C GLU A 616 12.90 -10.99 11.85
N LEU A 617 13.51 -11.11 10.66
CA LEU A 617 13.78 -12.37 9.96
C LEU A 617 14.82 -13.20 10.71
N GLU A 618 15.92 -12.59 11.16
CA GLU A 618 16.96 -13.26 11.94
C GLU A 618 16.41 -13.77 13.29
N LEU A 619 15.56 -13.00 13.97
CA LEU A 619 14.85 -13.49 15.15
C LEU A 619 13.89 -14.66 14.84
N ILE A 620 13.22 -14.68 13.67
CA ILE A 620 12.40 -15.84 13.24
C ILE A 620 13.27 -17.05 12.86
N MET A 621 14.53 -16.85 12.46
CA MET A 621 15.51 -17.94 12.30
C MET A 621 15.95 -18.48 13.66
N LEU A 622 16.34 -17.60 14.59
CA LEU A 622 16.73 -17.95 15.96
C LEU A 622 15.62 -18.68 16.72
N GLN A 623 14.35 -18.30 16.54
CA GLN A 623 13.21 -19.03 17.12
C GLN A 623 13.17 -20.51 16.71
N ALA A 624 13.65 -20.87 15.52
CA ALA A 624 13.70 -22.26 15.06
C ALA A 624 14.92 -23.05 15.57
N ARG A 625 15.96 -22.37 16.10
CA ARG A 625 17.22 -22.97 16.58
C ARG A 625 17.73 -22.30 17.86
N ASN A 626 16.87 -22.08 18.84
CA ASN A 626 17.20 -21.31 20.05
C ASN A 626 18.07 -22.09 21.07
N THR A 627 19.36 -22.25 20.80
CA THR A 627 20.31 -22.69 21.84
C THR A 627 20.67 -21.51 22.76
N LYS A 628 21.20 -21.80 23.97
CA LYS A 628 21.67 -20.73 24.87
C LYS A 628 22.81 -19.94 24.22
N GLN A 629 23.74 -20.63 23.56
CA GLN A 629 24.86 -20.00 22.87
C GLN A 629 24.39 -19.13 21.69
N SER A 630 23.50 -19.62 20.82
CA SER A 630 23.06 -18.84 19.65
C SER A 630 22.32 -17.55 20.02
N LEU A 631 21.73 -17.47 21.22
CA LEU A 631 21.10 -16.26 21.73
C LEU A 631 22.12 -15.28 22.34
N LEU A 632 23.19 -15.80 22.98
CA LEU A 632 24.32 -14.98 23.42
C LEU A 632 25.10 -14.43 22.22
N ASP A 633 25.43 -15.28 21.24
CA ASP A 633 26.13 -14.89 20.01
C ASP A 633 25.37 -13.79 19.25
N PHE A 634 24.03 -13.76 19.30
CA PHE A 634 23.22 -12.71 18.70
C PHE A 634 23.20 -11.45 19.57
N PHE A 635 23.00 -11.59 20.89
CA PHE A 635 23.06 -10.47 21.84
C PHE A 635 24.41 -9.72 21.80
N GLU A 636 25.51 -10.43 21.56
CA GLU A 636 26.87 -9.86 21.49
C GLU A 636 27.23 -9.25 20.13
N LYS A 637 26.49 -9.59 19.05
CA LYS A 637 26.80 -9.15 17.66
C LYS A 637 25.79 -8.17 17.08
N THR A 638 24.58 -8.12 17.62
CA THR A 638 23.51 -7.25 17.15
C THR A 638 23.41 -6.04 18.07
N ASP A 639 23.52 -4.86 17.49
CA ASP A 639 23.23 -3.63 18.22
C ASP A 639 21.74 -3.59 18.60
N LEU A 640 21.46 -3.33 19.87
CA LEU A 640 20.10 -3.23 20.36
C LEU A 640 19.40 -1.99 19.79
N GLU A 641 20.13 -0.95 19.41
CA GLU A 641 19.60 0.28 18.78
C GLU A 641 18.99 0.00 17.39
N GLU A 642 19.47 -1.01 16.66
CA GLU A 642 18.84 -1.47 15.41
C GLU A 642 17.50 -2.19 15.62
N MET A 643 17.20 -2.62 16.85
CA MET A 643 16.01 -3.42 17.16
C MET A 643 14.81 -2.54 17.53
N ASN A 644 13.72 -2.61 16.76
CA ASN A 644 12.43 -2.01 17.14
C ASN A 644 11.85 -2.68 18.40
N ILE A 645 10.88 -2.00 19.05
CA ILE A 645 10.22 -2.45 20.30
C ILE A 645 9.69 -3.89 20.22
N ASN A 646 9.00 -4.24 19.14
CA ASN A 646 8.41 -5.58 18.98
C ASN A 646 9.49 -6.66 18.91
N ASP A 647 10.60 -6.39 18.22
CA ASP A 647 11.73 -7.30 18.13
C ASP A 647 12.51 -7.39 19.46
N ARG A 648 12.67 -6.28 20.19
CA ARG A 648 13.24 -6.29 21.57
C ARG A 648 12.40 -7.13 22.54
N LEU A 649 11.08 -6.91 22.60
CA LEU A 649 10.16 -7.69 23.45
C LEU A 649 10.16 -9.19 23.10
N LYS A 650 10.18 -9.50 21.80
CA LYS A 650 10.27 -10.87 21.26
C LYS A 650 11.59 -11.54 21.61
N PHE A 651 12.71 -10.81 21.52
CA PHE A 651 14.04 -11.32 21.84
C PHE A 651 14.25 -11.51 23.36
N ALA A 652 13.85 -10.54 24.17
CA ALA A 652 13.81 -10.65 25.63
C ALA A 652 13.06 -11.92 26.07
N ARG A 653 11.85 -12.16 25.53
CA ARG A 653 11.10 -13.40 25.79
C ARG A 653 11.85 -14.68 25.38
N MET A 654 12.64 -14.65 24.31
CA MET A 654 13.47 -15.80 23.89
C MET A 654 14.63 -16.05 24.86
N LEU A 655 15.29 -14.98 25.33
CA LEU A 655 16.34 -15.04 26.35
C LEU A 655 15.80 -15.60 27.67
N MET A 656 14.66 -15.10 28.18
CA MET A 656 14.00 -15.61 29.39
C MET A 656 13.68 -17.11 29.29
N ASN A 657 13.15 -17.56 28.14
CA ASN A 657 12.83 -18.98 27.90
C ASN A 657 14.06 -19.91 27.87
N LYS A 658 15.29 -19.36 27.88
CA LYS A 658 16.56 -20.09 27.96
C LYS A 658 17.39 -19.73 29.19
N ASN A 659 16.75 -19.13 30.20
CA ASN A 659 17.34 -18.72 31.47
C ASN A 659 18.48 -17.68 31.32
N LEU A 660 18.42 -16.84 30.28
CA LEU A 660 19.33 -15.71 30.05
C LEU A 660 18.72 -14.42 30.61
N PHE A 661 18.47 -14.43 31.92
CA PHE A 661 17.68 -13.43 32.62
C PHE A 661 18.33 -12.04 32.64
N ARG A 662 19.64 -11.96 32.89
CA ARG A 662 20.41 -10.69 32.88
C ARG A 662 20.39 -10.00 31.52
N GLN A 663 20.69 -10.74 30.44
CA GLN A 663 20.63 -10.23 29.08
C GLN A 663 19.21 -9.79 28.73
N SER A 664 18.19 -10.54 29.16
CA SER A 664 16.80 -10.14 28.96
C SER A 664 16.42 -8.87 29.73
N LEU A 665 16.99 -8.59 30.90
CA LEU A 665 16.77 -7.32 31.60
C LEU A 665 17.39 -6.17 30.81
N GLN A 666 18.65 -6.31 30.37
CA GLN A 666 19.34 -5.29 29.57
C GLN A 666 18.57 -4.92 28.29
N VAL A 667 18.00 -5.91 27.58
CA VAL A 667 17.14 -5.66 26.39
C VAL A 667 15.84 -4.93 26.73
N LEU A 668 15.24 -5.18 27.90
CA LEU A 668 13.99 -4.54 28.33
C LEU A 668 14.21 -3.13 28.89
N GLU A 669 15.29 -2.94 29.66
CA GLU A 669 15.67 -1.67 30.28
C GLU A 669 16.10 -0.63 29.25
N GLY A 670 16.73 -1.06 28.14
CA GLY A 670 17.07 -0.17 27.02
C GLY A 670 15.89 0.34 26.18
N ILE A 671 14.65 -0.14 26.40
CA ILE A 671 13.46 0.33 25.66
C ILE A 671 13.00 1.68 26.21
N ASP A 672 13.07 2.72 25.37
CA ASP A 672 12.53 4.06 25.65
C ASP A 672 11.03 3.98 26.00
N PRO A 673 10.56 4.58 27.11
CA PRO A 673 9.14 4.70 27.42
C PRO A 673 8.32 5.48 26.38
N ILE A 674 8.89 6.50 25.72
CA ILE A 674 8.16 7.45 24.85
C ILE A 674 7.54 6.77 23.62
N ASP A 675 8.19 5.71 23.12
CA ASP A 675 7.78 5.00 21.90
C ASP A 675 6.85 3.80 22.15
N LEU A 676 6.53 3.47 23.41
CA LEU A 676 5.68 2.33 23.75
C LEU A 676 4.22 2.61 23.40
N ASP A 677 3.57 1.66 22.71
CA ASP A 677 2.11 1.56 22.72
C ASP A 677 1.62 0.77 23.95
N ASP A 678 0.37 0.97 24.34
CA ASP A 678 -0.27 0.39 25.54
C ASP A 678 -0.05 -1.14 25.63
N LYS A 679 -0.03 -1.82 24.48
CA LYS A 679 0.20 -3.26 24.34
C LYS A 679 1.65 -3.63 24.61
N SER A 680 2.59 -2.86 24.10
CA SER A 680 4.02 -3.02 24.33
C SER A 680 4.38 -2.72 25.78
N GLU A 681 3.75 -1.71 26.40
CA GLU A 681 3.95 -1.39 27.81
C GLU A 681 3.44 -2.51 28.73
N MET A 682 2.20 -2.98 28.54
CA MET A 682 1.68 -4.16 29.26
C MET A 682 2.56 -5.41 29.05
N MET A 683 3.13 -5.60 27.85
CA MET A 683 4.05 -6.71 27.59
C MET A 683 5.40 -6.51 28.30
N LYS A 684 5.97 -5.29 28.28
CA LYS A 684 7.21 -4.92 28.97
C LYS A 684 7.08 -5.17 30.47
N LEU A 685 5.99 -4.69 31.08
CA LEU A 685 5.62 -4.91 32.48
C LEU A 685 5.60 -6.42 32.82
N ASN A 686 4.84 -7.22 32.08
CA ASN A 686 4.76 -8.67 32.32
C ASN A 686 6.15 -9.35 32.21
N LEU A 687 6.94 -9.02 31.19
CA LEU A 687 8.27 -9.60 30.99
C LEU A 687 9.23 -9.20 32.12
N GLN A 688 9.27 -7.91 32.51
CA GLN A 688 10.09 -7.42 33.62
C GLN A 688 9.71 -8.09 34.95
N LEU A 689 8.43 -8.01 35.36
CA LEU A 689 7.94 -8.61 36.60
C LEU A 689 8.25 -10.12 36.67
N ARG A 690 8.07 -10.86 35.56
CA ARG A 690 8.43 -12.28 35.49
C ARG A 690 9.93 -12.53 35.59
N ASN A 691 10.76 -11.65 35.04
CA ASN A 691 12.21 -11.78 35.04
C ASN A 691 12.77 -11.55 36.45
N TYR A 692 12.43 -10.41 37.05
CA TYR A 692 12.78 -10.08 38.42
C TYR A 692 12.24 -11.12 39.43
N CYS A 693 10.99 -11.60 39.25
CA CYS A 693 10.40 -12.68 40.06
C CYS A 693 11.21 -13.98 39.99
N ILE A 694 11.78 -14.35 38.83
CA ILE A 694 12.63 -15.55 38.73
C ILE A 694 13.98 -15.32 39.41
N CYS A 695 14.63 -14.19 39.13
CA CYS A 695 15.90 -13.79 39.74
C CYS A 695 15.84 -13.57 41.27
N SER A 696 14.63 -13.39 41.82
CA SER A 696 14.40 -12.98 43.21
C SER A 696 14.89 -11.54 43.49
N ASP A 697 14.79 -10.69 42.47
CA ASP A 697 15.03 -9.25 42.58
C ASP A 697 13.70 -8.57 42.95
N PHE A 698 13.48 -8.41 44.24
CA PHE A 698 12.22 -7.90 44.78
C PHE A 698 12.12 -6.36 44.67
N GLU A 699 13.25 -5.66 44.78
CA GLU A 699 13.33 -4.20 44.57
C GLU A 699 13.03 -3.82 43.12
N GLY A 700 13.55 -4.59 42.15
CA GLY A 700 13.22 -4.44 40.73
C GLY A 700 11.72 -4.59 40.45
N ILE A 701 11.02 -5.52 41.15
CA ILE A 701 9.56 -5.62 41.07
C ILE A 701 8.90 -4.35 41.61
N ILE A 702 9.22 -3.92 42.83
CA ILE A 702 8.60 -2.74 43.46
C ILE A 702 8.83 -1.49 42.60
N LYS A 703 10.03 -1.28 42.08
CA LYS A 703 10.36 -0.17 41.18
C LYS A 703 9.57 -0.23 39.88
N THR A 704 9.44 -1.40 39.27
CA THR A 704 8.66 -1.58 38.04
C THR A 704 7.17 -1.30 38.25
N ILE A 705 6.61 -1.73 39.39
CA ILE A 705 5.21 -1.45 39.75
C ILE A 705 4.99 0.05 39.97
N ASN A 706 5.84 0.70 40.77
CA ASN A 706 5.71 2.14 41.07
C ASN A 706 5.89 3.03 39.82
N ASN A 707 6.62 2.56 38.81
CA ASN A 707 6.89 3.29 37.57
C ASN A 707 5.84 3.04 36.47
N PHE A 708 4.87 2.14 36.66
CA PHE A 708 3.87 1.82 35.64
C PHE A 708 2.74 2.86 35.64
N ALA A 709 2.54 3.54 34.50
CA ALA A 709 1.59 4.63 34.34
C ALA A 709 0.14 4.12 34.14
N ILE A 710 -0.39 3.42 35.14
CA ILE A 710 -1.69 2.72 35.08
C ILE A 710 -2.88 3.58 34.63
N ASN A 711 -2.82 4.90 34.80
CA ASN A 711 -3.87 5.82 34.41
C ASN A 711 -3.86 6.18 32.91
N ASP A 712 -2.69 6.11 32.28
CA ASP A 712 -2.42 6.58 30.92
C ASP A 712 -2.47 5.44 29.88
N VAL A 713 -2.42 4.18 30.35
CA VAL A 713 -2.41 2.96 29.53
C VAL A 713 -3.82 2.36 29.42
N THR A 714 -4.28 2.06 28.20
CA THR A 714 -5.50 1.26 27.99
C THR A 714 -5.26 -0.19 28.43
N LEU A 715 -5.76 -0.53 29.61
CA LEU A 715 -5.57 -1.85 30.20
C LEU A 715 -6.34 -2.94 29.44
N SER A 716 -5.93 -4.20 29.65
CA SER A 716 -6.63 -5.36 29.10
C SER A 716 -6.73 -6.48 30.14
N PRO A 717 -7.74 -7.37 30.05
CA PRO A 717 -7.85 -8.54 30.93
C PRO A 717 -6.62 -9.45 30.90
N TYR A 718 -5.77 -9.36 29.86
CA TYR A 718 -4.48 -10.06 29.82
C TYR A 718 -3.55 -9.65 30.96
N ILE A 719 -3.30 -8.36 31.19
CA ILE A 719 -2.30 -7.94 32.19
C ILE A 719 -2.72 -8.32 33.60
N TYR A 720 -4.01 -8.17 33.93
CA TYR A 720 -4.61 -8.69 35.17
C TYR A 720 -4.27 -10.17 35.41
N ASN A 721 -4.56 -11.02 34.42
CA ASN A 721 -4.31 -12.46 34.51
C ASN A 721 -2.81 -12.80 34.62
N GLN A 722 -1.93 -12.02 34.00
CA GLN A 722 -0.47 -12.21 34.14
C GLN A 722 0.02 -11.80 35.53
N CYS A 723 -0.45 -10.68 36.09
CA CYS A 723 -0.10 -10.25 37.45
C CYS A 723 -0.56 -11.28 38.49
N CYS A 724 -1.81 -11.78 38.42
CA CYS A 724 -2.31 -12.86 39.28
C CYS A 724 -1.50 -14.17 39.16
N PHE A 725 -0.91 -14.46 37.99
CA PHE A 725 -0.02 -15.61 37.81
C PHE A 725 1.36 -15.40 38.45
N ILE A 726 1.87 -14.16 38.44
CA ILE A 726 3.13 -13.78 39.09
C ILE A 726 2.97 -13.78 40.61
N GLU A 727 1.85 -13.27 41.13
CA GLU A 727 1.50 -13.30 42.56
C GLU A 727 1.52 -14.74 43.10
N LYS A 728 0.82 -15.67 42.44
CA LYS A 728 0.82 -17.10 42.80
C LYS A 728 2.23 -17.72 42.84
N LYS A 729 3.15 -17.24 41.99
CA LYS A 729 4.56 -17.67 42.03
C LYS A 729 5.35 -17.06 43.17
N LEU A 730 5.14 -15.79 43.49
CA LEU A 730 5.77 -15.13 44.64
C LEU A 730 5.30 -15.74 45.96
N LEU A 731 3.99 -15.95 46.13
CA LEU A 731 3.42 -16.67 47.28
C LEU A 731 3.94 -18.12 47.39
N GLY A 732 4.15 -18.80 46.26
CA GLY A 732 4.78 -20.12 46.23
C GLY A 732 6.26 -20.09 46.65
N LYS A 733 7.01 -19.06 46.26
CA LYS A 733 8.39 -18.84 46.70
C LYS A 733 8.48 -18.53 48.20
N LEU A 734 7.60 -17.67 48.72
CA LEU A 734 7.51 -17.35 50.16
C LEU A 734 7.33 -18.62 51.00
N LYS A 735 6.28 -19.40 50.71
CA LYS A 735 5.98 -20.65 51.43
C LYS A 735 7.11 -21.69 51.37
N TYR A 736 7.86 -21.73 50.26
CA TYR A 736 9.03 -22.59 50.14
C TYR A 736 10.20 -22.12 51.03
N LEU A 737 10.44 -20.81 51.11
CA LEU A 737 11.47 -20.24 51.99
C LEU A 737 11.09 -20.42 53.47
N GLU A 738 9.84 -20.12 53.83
CA GLU A 738 9.26 -20.37 55.16
C GLU A 738 9.43 -21.83 55.61
N GLY A 739 9.05 -22.78 54.75
CA GLY A 739 9.19 -24.22 55.04
C GLY A 739 10.64 -24.68 55.16
N LYS A 740 11.57 -24.13 54.34
CA LYS A 740 12.98 -24.50 54.39
C LYS A 740 13.67 -24.07 55.70
N HIS A 741 13.21 -22.98 56.32
CA HIS A 741 13.69 -22.53 57.62
C HIS A 741 13.09 -23.29 58.82
N GLN A 742 12.16 -24.23 58.62
CA GLN A 742 11.66 -25.09 59.71
C GLN A 742 12.52 -26.34 59.97
N ASP A 743 13.26 -26.82 58.97
CA ASP A 743 14.14 -27.99 59.11
C ASP A 743 15.51 -27.65 59.76
N GLU A 744 15.96 -26.40 59.62
CA GLU A 744 17.17 -25.88 60.29
C GLU A 744 16.81 -25.43 61.72
N LYS A 745 17.01 -26.33 62.70
CA LYS A 745 16.70 -26.11 64.13
C LYS A 745 17.64 -25.12 64.84
N GLU A 746 17.67 -23.87 64.42
CA GLU A 746 18.10 -22.75 65.26
C GLU A 746 17.02 -21.64 65.28
N ALA A 747 16.24 -21.65 66.35
CA ALA A 747 15.17 -20.69 66.57
C ALA A 747 15.72 -19.32 67.00
N SER A 748 16.10 -18.49 66.03
CA SER A 748 16.18 -17.03 66.19
C SER A 748 16.35 -16.32 64.86
N ILE A 749 15.25 -15.84 64.28
CA ILE A 749 15.06 -14.46 63.77
C ILE A 749 13.66 -14.39 63.15
N ALA A 750 12.78 -13.61 63.78
CA ALA A 750 11.51 -13.21 63.19
C ALA A 750 11.75 -12.07 62.19
N SER A 751 12.38 -12.41 61.05
CA SER A 751 12.35 -11.59 59.85
C SER A 751 12.10 -12.49 58.64
N THR A 752 10.82 -12.80 58.40
CA THR A 752 10.35 -12.97 57.02
C THR A 752 10.94 -11.81 56.23
N ASN A 753 11.59 -12.09 55.10
CA ASN A 753 12.34 -11.06 54.38
C ASN A 753 11.35 -9.94 53.96
N PRO A 754 11.39 -8.75 54.61
CA PRO A 754 10.27 -7.80 54.60
C PRO A 754 10.05 -7.21 53.22
N VAL A 755 11.11 -7.19 52.40
CA VAL A 755 11.08 -6.80 50.99
C VAL A 755 10.14 -7.72 50.19
N ILE A 756 10.05 -9.01 50.51
CA ILE A 756 9.18 -9.96 49.80
C ILE A 756 7.71 -9.76 50.19
N GLU A 757 7.42 -9.57 51.48
CA GLU A 757 6.07 -9.22 51.96
C GLU A 757 5.59 -7.91 51.30
N THR A 758 6.42 -6.86 51.36
CA THR A 758 6.16 -5.56 50.71
C THR A 758 5.97 -5.70 49.19
N THR A 759 6.70 -6.63 48.54
CA THR A 759 6.56 -6.90 47.10
C THR A 759 5.23 -7.58 46.78
N VAL A 760 4.76 -8.50 47.62
CA VAL A 760 3.44 -9.12 47.48
C VAL A 760 2.34 -8.10 47.69
N GLU A 761 2.41 -7.28 48.73
CA GLU A 761 1.46 -6.19 48.98
C GLU A 761 1.39 -5.21 47.80
N LYS A 762 2.55 -4.80 47.27
CA LYS A 762 2.62 -3.91 46.09
C LYS A 762 2.03 -4.55 44.84
N LEU A 763 2.25 -5.85 44.61
CA LEU A 763 1.65 -6.56 43.48
C LEU A 763 0.14 -6.76 43.66
N GLN A 764 -0.33 -7.00 44.89
CA GLN A 764 -1.75 -7.10 45.22
C GLN A 764 -2.46 -5.75 45.03
N GLY A 765 -1.82 -4.64 45.42
CA GLY A 765 -2.27 -3.28 45.09
C GLY A 765 -2.43 -3.10 43.59
N LEU A 766 -1.39 -3.37 42.80
CA LEU A 766 -1.46 -3.29 41.33
C LEU A 766 -2.57 -4.18 40.73
N ILE A 767 -2.77 -5.39 41.25
CA ILE A 767 -3.85 -6.30 40.82
C ILE A 767 -5.23 -5.71 41.14
N ALA A 768 -5.40 -5.10 42.31
CA ALA A 768 -6.63 -4.42 42.71
C ALA A 768 -6.90 -3.18 41.84
N ASP A 769 -5.89 -2.34 41.59
CA ASP A 769 -6.00 -1.14 40.76
C ASP A 769 -6.36 -1.49 39.32
N ILE A 770 -5.67 -2.48 38.71
CA ILE A 770 -6.00 -3.00 37.38
C ILE A 770 -7.45 -3.52 37.33
N ARG A 771 -7.88 -4.23 38.37
CA ARG A 771 -9.25 -4.77 38.44
C ARG A 771 -10.28 -3.66 38.51
N LEU A 772 -10.13 -2.71 39.44
CA LEU A 772 -11.03 -1.57 39.61
C LEU A 772 -11.11 -0.73 38.33
N ARG A 773 -9.98 -0.55 37.64
CA ARG A 773 -9.95 0.17 36.37
C ARG A 773 -10.68 -0.58 35.26
N LEU A 774 -10.46 -1.89 35.11
CA LEU A 774 -11.20 -2.71 34.14
C LEU A 774 -12.71 -2.80 34.45
N GLU A 775 -13.11 -2.81 35.72
CA GLU A 775 -14.51 -2.76 36.15
C GLU A 775 -15.16 -1.39 35.85
N LYS A 776 -14.38 -0.30 35.86
CA LYS A 776 -14.83 1.05 35.47
C LYS A 776 -14.82 1.29 33.96
N ASP A 777 -13.81 0.81 33.24
CA ASP A 777 -13.70 0.99 31.78
C ASP A 777 -14.88 0.30 31.06
N GLU A 778 -15.50 -0.72 31.64
CA GLU A 778 -16.64 -1.46 31.07
C GLU A 778 -17.88 -0.57 30.79
N PRO A 779 -18.48 0.14 31.77
CA PRO A 779 -19.54 1.11 31.51
C PRO A 779 -19.04 2.30 30.67
N ASP A 780 -17.86 2.86 30.96
CA ASP A 780 -17.32 4.03 30.25
C ASP A 780 -17.18 3.77 28.74
N ILE A 781 -16.69 2.59 28.33
CA ILE A 781 -16.61 2.17 26.91
C ILE A 781 -18.02 1.94 26.34
N THR A 782 -18.94 1.37 27.12
CA THR A 782 -20.31 1.08 26.68
C THR A 782 -21.10 2.36 26.40
N GLU A 783 -20.94 3.38 27.26
CA GLU A 783 -21.46 4.73 27.09
C GLU A 783 -20.84 5.41 25.87
N ALA A 784 -19.50 5.44 25.77
CA ALA A 784 -18.81 6.04 24.63
C ALA A 784 -19.20 5.43 23.26
N VAL A 785 -19.44 4.12 23.20
CA VAL A 785 -19.96 3.45 21.99
C VAL A 785 -21.41 3.84 21.70
N THR A 786 -22.22 4.15 22.72
CA THR A 786 -23.61 4.57 22.55
C THR A 786 -23.68 6.01 22.04
N SER A 787 -22.97 6.94 22.70
CA SER A 787 -22.84 8.33 22.23
C SER A 787 -22.22 8.43 20.84
N MET A 788 -21.29 7.52 20.48
CA MET A 788 -20.77 7.43 19.12
C MET A 788 -21.88 7.15 18.08
N PHE A 789 -22.82 6.25 18.36
CA PHE A 789 -23.93 5.97 17.44
C PHE A 789 -24.90 7.16 17.34
N GLU A 790 -25.27 7.77 18.47
CA GLU A 790 -26.14 8.96 18.51
C GLU A 790 -25.54 10.15 17.73
N PHE A 791 -24.22 10.36 17.86
CA PHE A 791 -23.47 11.32 17.06
C PHE A 791 -23.49 10.97 15.56
N LEU A 792 -23.25 9.70 15.20
CA LEU A 792 -23.22 9.27 13.81
C LEU A 792 -24.58 9.45 13.12
N ASP A 793 -25.67 9.07 13.78
CA ASP A 793 -27.04 9.28 13.29
C ASP A 793 -27.26 10.76 12.96
N THR A 794 -26.98 11.64 13.94
CA THR A 794 -27.09 13.10 13.81
C THR A 794 -26.22 13.68 12.67
N TRP A 795 -25.02 13.13 12.45
CA TRP A 795 -24.09 13.64 11.43
C TRP A 795 -24.45 13.16 10.01
N ILE A 796 -24.96 11.93 9.88
CA ILE A 796 -25.44 11.37 8.61
C ILE A 796 -26.69 12.12 8.16
N GLU A 797 -27.67 12.32 9.05
CA GLU A 797 -28.91 13.06 8.73
C GLU A 797 -28.63 14.48 8.24
N LYS A 798 -27.83 15.26 8.96
CA LYS A 798 -27.42 16.63 8.55
C LYS A 798 -26.71 16.64 7.20
N SER A 799 -25.80 15.69 6.96
CA SER A 799 -25.07 15.60 5.69
C SER A 799 -25.99 15.34 4.49
N HIS A 800 -27.10 14.61 4.69
CA HIS A 800 -28.12 14.42 3.67
C HIS A 800 -29.04 15.64 3.49
N GLU A 801 -29.41 16.34 4.56
CA GLU A 801 -30.21 17.58 4.46
C GLU A 801 -29.48 18.69 3.69
N ASP A 802 -28.16 18.80 3.84
CA ASP A 802 -27.37 19.80 3.13
C ASP A 802 -27.09 19.39 1.67
N GLN A 803 -27.02 18.08 1.37
CA GLN A 803 -26.98 17.57 -0.01
C GLN A 803 -28.31 17.74 -0.76
N GLY A 804 -29.44 17.82 -0.04
CA GLY A 804 -30.77 18.06 -0.63
C GLY A 804 -31.11 19.53 -0.92
N LYS A 805 -30.18 20.48 -0.69
CA LYS A 805 -30.38 21.93 -0.83
C LYS A 805 -29.52 22.58 -1.93
N VAL A 806 -28.92 21.79 -2.82
CA VAL A 806 -28.10 22.24 -3.96
C VAL A 806 -28.83 22.02 -5.27
#